data_AF-A0A952U4Y5-F1
#
_entry.id   AF-A0A952U4Y5-F1
#
_cell.length_a   1.000
_cell.length_b   1.000
_cell.length_c   1.000
_cell.angle_alpha   90.00
_cell.angle_beta   90.00
_cell.angle_gamma   90.00
#
_symmetry.space_group_name_H-M   'P 1'
#
loop_
_entity.id
_entity.type
_entity.pdbx_description
1 polymer ?
#
loop_
_entity_poly.entity_id
_entity_poly.type
_entity_poly.pdbx_seq_one_letter_code
_entity_poly.pdbx_strand_id
1 'polypeptide(L)'
;GKVAAFNLWLLIEVILSGWAAFGLAWDVLGSLKADRSEPRWLAALIGGLIFMAFPTVQGHLIVGHVNPLSNYALPIVVLCLYRIVTGRGGWRIALIGAIALLIMALGNFTYPVFALLPLLLFGGLYLLIVQRRQVWRWAIMRDVSIMLIGGAILSVPFYLPLLRDLTAPNRPVYLQEGGWVTYSTDLLGFISPSPFATWLKPIVPAYTRAVLGTNSTEGSAYLGIAAALLAMIALIKRREARLWAVIALGCIVFSLGPLLKVGDQPVRYRLGDPTTGQIESSIVLPYALIQNLPLISSTRTPGRFNFLTGLMLGVLAAIGLWMLLERAGTQAGRRWWLRGGCAFVYVFIVLEYQLFFPFPTTEASVPDYFQTVAARNDGRAVFDVPADDLLAQKEALWQQTVHHQPLVAGYVSRRTPVDPAKITLLSDLATGKLTELHSIDPTVVKAIFQAQGIGVIVYHRATLNARWDDTTRWATGVFGAAVYQTDQMAIYEVPSGTPPDDTQVSLIEPSPEFYARAPLTDGVFWLREAGNVYLFVPAAGDQRITVTLSPLFKSRRLQLFIDGTLTRAWQLDSPTESLTFWVNLAAGFHTLRFATPDGCVEVPIPPMCLLNNTTPADQCGLLDAPVCVSMAFADIRIEPETVMAYQALPVQLQYGLALRGVRVQNKAQAGVPLIIDTEWLATEKLPGDYHLFIHLLDDVGTMITQYDGVPGEATYPTTQWAVPQAWSQTATLDLPATMKPGRYELYAGWYRYPELTRLTVDGDGKGAASQLVFIGYLVIP
;
A
#
# COMPACT_ATOMS: atom_id res chain seq x y z
N GLY A 1 13.14 31.24 -0.82
CA GLY A 1 13.44 29.80 -1.01
C GLY A 1 12.28 28.94 -0.56
N LYS A 2 12.19 27.69 -1.04
CA LYS A 2 11.06 26.77 -0.79
C LYS A 2 10.80 26.51 0.70
N VAL A 3 11.85 26.35 1.50
CA VAL A 3 11.77 26.15 2.96
C VAL A 3 11.08 27.31 3.68
N ALA A 4 11.49 28.54 3.38
CA ALA A 4 10.89 29.74 3.98
C ALA A 4 9.42 29.88 3.59
N ALA A 5 9.06 29.57 2.34
CA ALA A 5 7.66 29.59 1.89
C ALA A 5 6.82 28.53 2.61
N PHE A 6 7.32 27.30 2.77
CA PHE A 6 6.64 26.23 3.49
C PHE A 6 6.41 26.58 4.96
N ASN A 7 7.45 27.05 5.67
CA ASN A 7 7.34 27.46 7.07
C ASN A 7 6.40 28.64 7.26
N LEU A 8 6.46 29.65 6.37
CA LEU A 8 5.55 30.79 6.40
C LEU A 8 4.10 30.33 6.16
N TRP A 9 3.87 29.40 5.24
CA TRP A 9 2.54 28.85 4.97
C TRP A 9 1.98 28.11 6.19
N LEU A 10 2.75 27.23 6.83
CA LEU A 10 2.32 26.55 8.06
C LEU A 10 1.93 27.53 9.17
N LEU A 11 2.72 28.60 9.36
CA LEU A 11 2.41 29.64 10.34
C LEU A 11 1.12 30.38 9.98
N ILE A 12 0.93 30.74 8.71
CA ILE A 12 -0.28 31.40 8.22
C ILE A 12 -1.51 30.52 8.46
N GLU A 13 -1.45 29.23 8.14
CA GLU A 13 -2.58 28.30 8.33
C GLU A 13 -3.02 28.25 9.79
N VAL A 14 -2.09 28.00 10.71
CA VAL A 14 -2.39 27.90 12.15
C VAL A 14 -2.97 29.21 12.69
N ILE A 15 -2.40 30.37 12.31
CA ILE A 15 -2.88 31.69 12.74
C ILE A 15 -4.28 31.98 12.17
N LEU A 16 -4.51 31.71 10.89
CA LEU A 16 -5.81 31.92 10.25
C LEU A 16 -6.90 31.05 10.91
N SER A 17 -6.56 29.82 11.25
CA SER A 17 -7.48 28.90 11.94
C SER A 17 -7.85 29.40 13.33
N GLY A 18 -6.87 29.82 14.12
CA GLY A 18 -7.11 30.46 15.41
C GLY A 18 -7.96 31.73 15.29
N TRP A 19 -7.68 32.58 14.31
CA TRP A 19 -8.40 33.83 14.09
C TRP A 19 -9.85 33.61 13.64
N ALA A 20 -10.09 32.65 12.75
CA ALA A 20 -11.44 32.26 12.34
C ALA A 20 -12.25 31.69 13.52
N ALA A 21 -11.63 30.85 14.36
CA ALA A 21 -12.26 30.33 15.58
C ALA A 21 -12.53 31.42 16.64
N PHE A 22 -11.64 32.41 16.76
CA PHE A 22 -11.90 33.62 17.54
C PHE A 22 -13.15 34.35 17.02
N GLY A 23 -13.29 34.52 15.71
CA GLY A 23 -14.46 35.15 15.09
C GLY A 23 -15.77 34.40 15.39
N LEU A 24 -15.73 33.06 15.34
CA LEU A 24 -16.85 32.21 15.74
C LEU A 24 -17.20 32.40 17.23
N ALA A 25 -16.23 32.25 18.12
CA ALA A 25 -16.43 32.38 19.56
C ALA A 25 -16.94 33.79 19.92
N TRP A 26 -16.38 34.81 19.29
CA TRP A 26 -16.85 36.19 19.42
C TRP A 26 -18.32 36.27 19.07
N ASP A 27 -18.76 35.83 17.88
CA ASP A 27 -20.16 35.88 17.45
C ASP A 27 -21.11 35.13 18.39
N VAL A 28 -20.73 33.93 18.84
CA VAL A 28 -21.49 33.12 19.81
C VAL A 28 -21.69 33.90 21.10
N LEU A 29 -20.63 34.46 21.69
CA LEU A 29 -20.74 35.25 22.91
C LEU A 29 -21.62 36.49 22.75
N GLY A 30 -21.64 37.11 21.58
CA GLY A 30 -22.50 38.29 21.32
C GLY A 30 -23.99 37.97 21.24
N SER A 31 -24.33 36.74 20.91
CA SER A 31 -25.72 36.29 20.91
C SER A 31 -26.26 35.99 22.31
N LEU A 32 -25.36 35.81 23.28
CA LEU A 32 -25.71 35.65 24.70
C LEU A 32 -25.97 37.06 25.26
N LYS A 33 -27.25 37.47 25.37
CA LYS A 33 -27.66 38.80 25.86
C LYS A 33 -26.96 39.16 27.18
N ALA A 34 -25.96 40.04 27.14
CA ALA A 34 -25.40 40.69 28.33
C ALA A 34 -25.02 42.15 28.06
N ASP A 35 -25.17 42.96 29.10
CA ASP A 35 -25.30 44.42 29.05
C ASP A 35 -23.95 45.18 29.08
N ARG A 36 -22.80 44.53 28.84
CA ARG A 36 -21.47 45.20 28.93
C ARG A 36 -20.44 44.65 27.93
N SER A 37 -19.75 45.55 27.24
CA SER A 37 -18.88 45.29 26.08
C SER A 37 -17.42 44.88 26.38
N GLU A 38 -16.98 44.74 27.63
CA GLU A 38 -15.52 44.70 27.93
C GLU A 38 -14.95 43.49 28.71
N PRO A 39 -15.47 42.25 28.55
CA PRO A 39 -14.46 41.18 28.42
C PRO A 39 -14.79 40.12 27.36
N ARG A 40 -15.66 40.43 26.39
CA ARG A 40 -16.03 39.48 25.33
C ARG A 40 -14.82 39.02 24.50
N TRP A 41 -13.84 39.90 24.27
CA TRP A 41 -12.73 39.58 23.35
C TRP A 41 -11.70 38.69 24.04
N LEU A 42 -11.47 38.90 25.33
CA LEU A 42 -10.64 38.01 26.15
C LEU A 42 -11.23 36.59 26.18
N ALA A 43 -12.54 36.50 26.38
CA ALA A 43 -13.22 35.21 26.32
C ALA A 43 -13.19 34.59 24.91
N ALA A 44 -13.43 35.35 23.85
CA ALA A 44 -13.35 34.84 22.49
C ALA A 44 -11.92 34.39 22.10
N LEU A 45 -10.89 35.09 22.58
CA LEU A 45 -9.49 34.79 22.31
C LEU A 45 -9.09 33.39 22.77
N ILE A 46 -9.62 32.92 23.91
CA ILE A 46 -9.35 31.56 24.39
C ILE A 46 -9.87 30.50 23.43
N GLY A 47 -11.01 30.75 22.76
CA GLY A 47 -11.59 29.80 21.82
C GLY A 47 -10.74 29.67 20.56
N GLY A 48 -10.23 30.80 20.05
CA GLY A 48 -9.26 30.82 18.97
C GLY A 48 -7.94 30.14 19.34
N LEU A 49 -7.41 30.44 20.53
CA LEU A 49 -6.16 29.88 21.06
C LEU A 49 -6.26 28.35 21.23
N ILE A 50 -7.36 27.86 21.81
CA ILE A 50 -7.59 26.42 21.99
C ILE A 50 -7.62 25.71 20.64
N PHE A 51 -8.36 26.22 19.66
CA PHE A 51 -8.43 25.58 18.34
C PHE A 51 -7.07 25.61 17.63
N MET A 52 -6.36 26.73 17.69
CA MET A 52 -5.02 26.90 17.11
C MET A 52 -3.98 25.94 17.71
N ALA A 53 -3.97 25.81 19.04
CA ALA A 53 -2.97 25.03 19.76
C ALA A 53 -3.41 23.58 20.03
N PHE A 54 -4.62 23.18 19.61
CA PHE A 54 -5.19 21.89 19.99
C PHE A 54 -4.24 20.73 19.64
N PRO A 55 -4.08 19.70 20.49
CA PRO A 55 -3.10 18.63 20.27
C PRO A 55 -3.20 17.93 18.92
N THR A 56 -4.39 17.81 18.33
CA THR A 56 -4.56 17.28 16.97
C THR A 56 -3.90 18.17 15.92
N VAL A 57 -4.04 19.49 16.02
CA VAL A 57 -3.35 20.44 15.14
C VAL A 57 -1.83 20.30 15.31
N GLN A 58 -1.34 20.17 16.54
CA GLN A 58 0.08 19.98 16.82
C GLN A 58 0.63 18.66 16.25
N GLY A 59 -0.15 17.58 16.31
CA GLY A 59 0.19 16.28 15.73
C GLY A 59 0.35 16.32 14.20
N HIS A 60 -0.45 17.14 13.51
CA HIS A 60 -0.29 17.37 12.07
C HIS A 60 0.80 18.38 11.72
N LEU A 61 1.04 19.35 12.61
CA LEU A 61 2.10 20.34 12.46
C LEU A 61 3.49 19.69 12.45
N ILE A 62 3.75 18.72 13.34
CA ILE A 62 5.05 18.02 13.39
C ILE A 62 5.38 17.25 12.10
N VAL A 63 4.39 16.70 11.41
CA VAL A 63 4.61 15.96 10.16
C VAL A 63 4.55 16.87 8.92
N GLY A 64 4.22 18.15 9.09
CA GLY A 64 4.06 19.09 7.97
C GLY A 64 2.84 18.79 7.10
N HIS A 65 1.76 18.26 7.69
CA HIS A 65 0.52 17.91 6.98
C HIS A 65 -0.31 19.16 6.63
N VAL A 66 0.13 19.90 5.62
CA VAL A 66 -0.51 21.14 5.16
C VAL A 66 -2.01 20.96 4.90
N ASN A 67 -2.40 19.89 4.21
CA ASN A 67 -3.79 19.64 3.83
C ASN A 67 -4.74 19.51 5.07
N PRO A 68 -4.48 18.63 6.06
CA PRO A 68 -5.16 18.68 7.35
C PRO A 68 -5.05 20.01 8.12
N LEU A 69 -3.95 20.75 8.00
CA LEU A 69 -3.82 22.04 8.68
C LEU A 69 -4.60 23.18 8.03
N SER A 70 -5.00 23.06 6.76
CA SER A 70 -5.87 24.00 6.03
C SER A 70 -7.33 24.01 6.54
N ASN A 71 -7.53 24.21 7.84
CA ASN A 71 -8.83 24.11 8.52
C ASN A 71 -9.44 25.47 8.91
N TYR A 72 -8.88 26.59 8.47
CA TYR A 72 -9.37 27.94 8.76
C TYR A 72 -10.77 28.21 8.20
N ALA A 73 -11.18 27.50 7.14
CA ALA A 73 -12.52 27.60 6.59
C ALA A 73 -13.59 26.94 7.49
N LEU A 74 -13.21 25.96 8.31
CA LEU A 74 -14.13 25.23 9.17
C LEU A 74 -14.84 26.13 10.20
N PRO A 75 -14.15 26.97 11.00
CA PRO A 75 -14.84 27.91 11.88
C PRO A 75 -15.78 28.87 11.15
N ILE A 76 -15.46 29.26 9.90
CA ILE A 76 -16.30 30.14 9.08
C ILE A 76 -17.58 29.40 8.65
N VAL A 77 -17.48 28.14 8.24
CA VAL A 77 -18.63 27.26 7.94
C VAL A 77 -19.53 27.16 9.16
N VAL A 78 -18.97 26.87 10.34
CA VAL A 78 -19.73 26.78 11.60
C VAL A 78 -20.37 28.11 11.97
N LEU A 79 -19.66 29.23 11.79
CA LEU A 79 -20.18 30.58 12.03
C LEU A 79 -21.37 30.92 11.12
N CYS A 80 -21.26 30.63 9.83
CA CYS A 80 -22.35 30.86 8.87
C CYS A 80 -23.58 30.01 9.21
N LEU A 81 -23.39 28.71 9.49
CA LEU A 81 -24.47 27.83 9.94
C LEU A 81 -25.12 28.33 11.23
N TYR A 82 -24.31 28.74 12.22
CA TYR A 82 -24.80 29.26 13.49
C TYR A 82 -25.63 30.54 13.30
N ARG A 83 -25.16 31.49 12.47
CA ARG A 83 -25.92 32.72 12.16
C ARG A 83 -27.25 32.41 11.47
N ILE A 84 -27.25 31.49 10.49
CA ILE A 84 -28.47 31.08 9.78
C ILE A 84 -29.47 30.45 10.75
N VAL A 85 -29.06 29.43 11.52
CA VAL A 85 -29.93 28.73 12.46
C VAL A 85 -30.46 29.66 13.55
N THR A 86 -29.65 30.60 14.05
CA THR A 86 -30.08 31.57 15.06
C THR A 86 -30.96 32.71 14.51
N GLY A 87 -31.29 32.69 13.21
CA GLY A 87 -32.13 33.70 12.57
C GLY A 87 -31.44 35.04 12.33
N ARG A 88 -30.11 35.11 12.54
CA ARG A 88 -29.25 36.26 12.21
C ARG A 88 -28.60 36.12 10.83
N GLY A 89 -29.07 35.15 10.06
CA GLY A 89 -28.60 34.80 8.72
C GLY A 89 -29.32 35.55 7.61
N GLY A 90 -28.96 35.16 6.39
CA GLY A 90 -29.58 35.61 5.14
C GLY A 90 -28.84 34.97 3.96
N TRP A 91 -29.38 35.15 2.75
CA TRP A 91 -28.79 34.57 1.53
C TRP A 91 -27.31 34.96 1.31
N ARG A 92 -26.89 36.16 1.73
CA ARG A 92 -25.49 36.60 1.67
C ARG A 92 -24.59 35.77 2.58
N ILE A 93 -25.05 35.48 3.80
CA ILE A 93 -24.32 34.63 4.75
C ILE A 93 -24.29 33.19 4.24
N ALA A 94 -25.39 32.71 3.64
CA ALA A 94 -25.43 31.41 2.99
C ALA A 94 -24.43 31.29 1.83
N LEU A 95 -24.28 32.34 1.01
CA LEU A 95 -23.31 32.38 -0.08
C LEU A 95 -21.85 32.38 0.44
N ILE A 96 -21.55 33.17 1.47
CA ILE A 96 -20.24 33.13 2.14
C ILE A 96 -19.98 31.73 2.71
N GLY A 97 -20.99 31.10 3.31
CA GLY A 97 -20.93 29.73 3.79
C GLY A 97 -20.65 28.71 2.68
N ALA A 98 -21.28 28.87 1.50
CA ALA A 98 -21.05 28.01 0.34
C ALA A 98 -19.60 28.12 -0.17
N ILE A 99 -19.06 29.34 -0.24
CA ILE A 99 -17.66 29.58 -0.61
C ILE A 99 -16.71 29.00 0.46
N ALA A 100 -17.02 29.16 1.74
CA ALA A 100 -16.24 28.58 2.82
C ALA A 100 -16.25 27.04 2.77
N LEU A 101 -17.39 26.42 2.42
CA LEU A 101 -17.47 24.97 2.19
C LEU A 101 -16.60 24.53 1.01
N LEU A 102 -16.59 25.28 -0.10
CA LEU A 102 -15.69 25.03 -1.22
C LEU A 102 -14.23 25.09 -0.78
N ILE A 103 -13.82 26.16 -0.09
CA ILE A 103 -12.43 26.32 0.38
C ILE A 103 -12.05 25.18 1.33
N MET A 104 -12.95 24.81 2.24
CA MET A 104 -12.74 23.68 3.15
C MET A 104 -12.57 22.35 2.38
N ALA A 105 -13.42 22.11 1.37
CA ALA A 105 -13.39 20.89 0.56
C ALA A 105 -12.18 20.82 -0.38
N LEU A 106 -11.65 21.96 -0.83
CA LEU A 106 -10.44 22.05 -1.65
C LEU A 106 -9.16 21.98 -0.82
N GLY A 107 -9.16 22.58 0.38
CA GLY A 107 -8.05 22.51 1.32
C GLY A 107 -7.81 21.08 1.81
N ASN A 108 -8.90 20.35 2.11
CA ASN A 108 -8.83 18.93 2.45
C ASN A 108 -10.07 18.17 2.00
N PHE A 109 -9.86 17.18 1.12
CA PHE A 109 -10.96 16.40 0.57
C PHE A 109 -11.73 15.56 1.59
N THR A 110 -11.14 15.34 2.77
CA THR A 110 -11.73 14.53 3.85
C THR A 110 -12.63 15.34 4.79
N TYR A 111 -12.61 16.68 4.74
CA TYR A 111 -13.43 17.52 5.62
C TYR A 111 -14.95 17.44 5.44
N PRO A 112 -15.50 17.11 4.26
CA PRO A 112 -16.90 16.73 4.16
C PRO A 112 -17.28 15.60 5.14
N VAL A 113 -16.37 14.64 5.37
CA VAL A 113 -16.58 13.51 6.30
C VAL A 113 -16.25 13.91 7.74
N PHE A 114 -15.08 14.50 8.01
CA PHE A 114 -14.64 14.71 9.39
C PHE A 114 -15.20 15.97 10.05
N ALA A 115 -15.77 16.89 9.27
CA ALA A 115 -16.29 18.15 9.80
C ALA A 115 -17.76 18.38 9.45
N LEU A 116 -18.14 18.32 8.16
CA LEU A 116 -19.51 18.63 7.76
C LEU A 116 -20.52 17.56 8.23
N LEU A 117 -20.22 16.28 8.02
CA LEU A 117 -21.07 15.17 8.46
C LEU A 117 -21.40 15.24 9.98
N PRO A 118 -20.44 15.33 10.92
CA PRO A 118 -20.75 15.39 12.34
C PRO A 118 -21.47 16.68 12.75
N LEU A 119 -21.22 17.82 12.08
CA LEU A 119 -21.98 19.06 12.29
C LEU A 119 -23.47 18.87 11.96
N LEU A 120 -23.75 18.27 10.81
CA LEU A 120 -25.12 18.00 10.37
C LEU A 120 -25.78 16.90 11.21
N LEU A 121 -25.04 15.84 11.52
CA LEU A 121 -25.56 14.70 12.26
C LEU A 121 -25.86 15.08 13.71
N PHE A 122 -24.86 15.50 14.48
CA PHE A 122 -25.04 15.77 15.92
C PHE A 122 -25.67 17.14 16.17
N GLY A 123 -25.21 18.18 15.46
CA GLY A 123 -25.74 19.54 15.59
C GLY A 123 -27.14 19.66 15.00
N GLY A 124 -27.35 19.15 13.79
CA GLY A 124 -28.66 19.15 13.14
C GLY A 124 -29.69 18.34 13.91
N LEU A 125 -29.36 17.12 14.38
CA LEU A 125 -30.26 16.31 15.21
C LEU A 125 -30.61 17.01 16.52
N TYR A 126 -29.64 17.61 17.22
CA TYR A 126 -29.90 18.38 18.43
C TYR A 126 -30.89 19.52 18.18
N LEU A 127 -30.69 20.28 17.10
CA LEU A 127 -31.58 21.39 16.74
C LEU A 127 -32.98 20.92 16.32
N LEU A 128 -33.09 19.79 15.63
CA LEU A 128 -34.37 19.17 15.29
C LEU A 128 -35.13 18.70 16.54
N ILE A 129 -34.43 18.24 17.57
CA ILE A 129 -35.05 17.80 18.83
C ILE A 129 -35.43 19.01 19.71
N VAL A 130 -34.49 19.93 19.94
CA VAL A 130 -34.63 21.01 20.94
C VAL A 130 -35.29 22.26 20.37
N GLN A 131 -35.05 22.58 19.10
CA GLN A 131 -35.49 23.82 18.45
C GLN A 131 -36.29 23.56 17.15
N ARG A 132 -37.07 22.47 17.10
CA ARG A 132 -37.80 22.03 15.89
C ARG A 132 -38.48 23.16 15.13
N ARG A 133 -39.27 23.99 15.80
CA ARG A 133 -40.04 25.07 15.17
C ARG A 133 -39.16 26.10 14.46
N GLN A 134 -37.94 26.32 14.95
CA GLN A 134 -36.99 27.26 14.38
C GLN A 134 -36.36 26.69 13.11
N VAL A 135 -35.91 25.44 13.13
CA VAL A 135 -35.28 24.77 11.98
C VAL A 135 -36.23 24.67 10.78
N TRP A 136 -37.52 24.40 11.03
CA TRP A 136 -38.54 24.30 9.99
C TRP A 136 -39.01 25.64 9.40
N ARG A 137 -38.47 26.78 9.84
CA ARG A 137 -38.78 28.08 9.21
C ARG A 137 -38.22 28.09 7.79
N TRP A 138 -39.06 28.41 6.81
CA TRP A 138 -38.69 28.45 5.39
C TRP A 138 -37.40 29.24 5.12
N ALA A 139 -37.24 30.41 5.75
CA ALA A 139 -36.04 31.22 5.58
C ALA A 139 -34.76 30.48 6.02
N ILE A 140 -34.80 29.73 7.12
CA ILE A 140 -33.66 28.95 7.62
C ILE A 140 -33.39 27.76 6.69
N MET A 141 -34.41 26.99 6.31
CA MET A 141 -34.24 25.87 5.38
C MET A 141 -33.68 26.32 4.04
N ARG A 142 -34.22 27.41 3.47
CA ARG A 142 -33.73 28.01 2.23
C ARG A 142 -32.26 28.39 2.34
N ASP A 143 -31.88 29.12 3.39
CA ASP A 143 -30.51 29.63 3.54
C ASP A 143 -29.50 28.49 3.84
N VAL A 144 -29.89 27.47 4.62
CA VAL A 144 -29.07 26.26 4.81
C VAL A 144 -28.93 25.50 3.48
N SER A 145 -30.01 25.35 2.71
CA SER A 145 -29.96 24.69 1.40
C SER A 145 -29.09 25.45 0.40
N ILE A 146 -29.17 26.79 0.34
CA ILE A 146 -28.28 27.61 -0.49
C ILE A 146 -26.82 27.34 -0.12
N MET A 147 -26.50 27.30 1.18
CA MET A 147 -25.15 27.04 1.65
C MET A 147 -24.66 25.64 1.28
N LEU A 148 -25.43 24.59 1.61
CA LEU A 148 -25.02 23.20 1.40
C LEU A 148 -25.02 22.81 -0.07
N ILE A 149 -26.11 23.09 -0.80
CA ILE A 149 -26.23 22.77 -2.23
C ILE A 149 -25.29 23.65 -3.03
N GLY A 150 -25.19 24.94 -2.73
CA GLY A 150 -24.24 25.85 -3.38
C GLY A 150 -22.80 25.39 -3.18
N GLY A 151 -22.40 25.05 -1.95
CA GLY A 151 -21.07 24.51 -1.66
C GLY A 151 -20.80 23.18 -2.39
N ALA A 152 -21.79 22.29 -2.45
CA ALA A 152 -21.69 21.03 -3.18
C ALA A 152 -21.53 21.27 -4.69
N ILE A 153 -22.38 22.07 -5.32
CA ILE A 153 -22.32 22.40 -6.76
C ILE A 153 -20.95 23.01 -7.11
N LEU A 154 -20.45 23.94 -6.29
CA LEU A 154 -19.14 24.54 -6.49
C LEU A 154 -18.00 23.52 -6.38
N SER A 155 -18.14 22.49 -5.54
CA SER A 155 -17.11 21.48 -5.29
C SER A 155 -17.15 20.33 -6.31
N VAL A 156 -18.30 20.01 -6.89
CA VAL A 156 -18.51 18.86 -7.79
C VAL A 156 -17.48 18.76 -8.94
N PRO A 157 -17.12 19.83 -9.66
CA PRO A 157 -16.14 19.74 -10.76
C PRO A 157 -14.78 19.18 -10.30
N PHE A 158 -14.37 19.49 -9.06
CA PHE A 158 -13.10 19.04 -8.49
C PHE A 158 -13.16 17.61 -7.95
N TYR A 159 -14.34 17.13 -7.59
CA TYR A 159 -14.56 15.78 -7.07
C TYR A 159 -15.01 14.78 -8.14
N LEU A 160 -15.34 15.23 -9.35
CA LEU A 160 -15.81 14.37 -10.43
C LEU A 160 -14.86 13.19 -10.73
N PRO A 161 -13.52 13.35 -10.77
CA PRO A 161 -12.61 12.22 -10.94
C PRO A 161 -12.73 11.20 -9.80
N LEU A 162 -12.76 11.67 -8.54
CA LEU A 162 -12.92 10.80 -7.37
C LEU A 162 -14.27 10.06 -7.40
N LEU A 163 -15.36 10.74 -7.77
CA LEU A 163 -16.70 10.14 -7.87
C LEU A 163 -16.77 9.08 -8.96
N ARG A 164 -16.06 9.26 -10.08
CA ARG A 164 -15.92 8.23 -11.12
C ARG A 164 -15.15 7.03 -10.61
N ASP A 165 -14.05 7.25 -9.92
CA ASP A 165 -13.21 6.17 -9.39
C ASP A 165 -13.90 5.39 -8.25
N LEU A 166 -14.74 6.05 -7.45
CA LEU A 166 -15.56 5.41 -6.41
C LEU A 166 -16.66 4.50 -6.97
N THR A 167 -17.13 4.78 -8.19
CA THR A 167 -18.19 4.01 -8.86
C THR A 167 -17.66 3.01 -9.89
N ALA A 168 -16.35 3.00 -10.15
CA ALA A 168 -15.71 2.03 -11.03
C ALA A 168 -15.80 0.59 -10.47
N PRO A 169 -16.06 -0.43 -11.32
CA PRO A 169 -16.12 -1.84 -10.90
C PRO A 169 -14.83 -2.31 -10.22
N ASN A 170 -13.68 -1.83 -10.71
CA ASN A 170 -12.37 -2.06 -10.13
C ASN A 170 -11.88 -0.77 -9.50
N ARG A 171 -12.14 -0.59 -8.20
CA ARG A 171 -11.67 0.60 -7.48
C ARG A 171 -10.15 0.68 -7.59
N PRO A 172 -9.58 1.84 -7.93
CA PRO A 172 -8.14 2.02 -7.93
C PRO A 172 -7.51 1.63 -6.59
N VAL A 173 -6.33 1.02 -6.63
CA VAL A 173 -5.60 0.56 -5.42
C VAL A 173 -5.39 1.68 -4.41
N TYR A 174 -5.24 2.93 -4.87
CA TYR A 174 -5.05 4.10 -4.00
C TYR A 174 -6.30 4.43 -3.13
N LEU A 175 -7.48 3.89 -3.46
CA LEU A 175 -8.70 3.97 -2.65
C LEU A 175 -8.90 2.74 -1.74
N GLN A 176 -8.00 1.75 -1.80
CA GLN A 176 -8.09 0.47 -1.10
C GLN A 176 -7.02 0.35 0.01
N GLU A 177 -6.91 1.35 0.88
CA GLU A 177 -6.00 1.33 2.04
C GLU A 177 -6.74 1.14 3.37
N GLY A 178 -6.20 0.29 4.24
CA GLY A 178 -6.69 0.06 5.60
C GLY A 178 -6.24 1.13 6.62
N GLY A 179 -6.43 0.86 7.91
CA GLY A 179 -5.91 1.73 8.99
C GLY A 179 -6.97 2.36 9.90
N TRP A 180 -8.25 2.03 9.69
CA TRP A 180 -9.37 2.50 10.52
C TRP A 180 -9.09 2.37 12.02
N VAL A 181 -8.62 1.20 12.45
CA VAL A 181 -8.30 0.91 13.84
C VAL A 181 -6.98 1.61 14.23
N THR A 182 -5.94 1.48 13.42
CA THR A 182 -4.62 2.09 13.68
C THR A 182 -4.72 3.58 13.97
N TYR A 183 -5.43 4.32 13.12
CA TYR A 183 -5.59 5.78 13.22
C TYR A 183 -6.82 6.22 14.03
N SER A 184 -7.41 5.31 14.81
CA SER A 184 -8.42 5.65 15.81
C SER A 184 -7.77 6.27 17.04
N THR A 185 -8.48 7.22 17.65
CA THR A 185 -8.11 7.80 18.95
C THR A 185 -8.27 6.75 20.04
N ASP A 186 -7.25 6.64 20.88
CA ASP A 186 -7.29 5.83 22.09
C ASP A 186 -8.21 6.46 23.13
N LEU A 187 -8.95 5.66 23.90
CA LEU A 187 -9.88 6.16 24.92
C LEU A 187 -9.18 7.07 25.94
N LEU A 188 -7.95 6.73 26.33
CA LEU A 188 -7.18 7.52 27.27
C LEU A 188 -6.54 8.76 26.62
N GLY A 189 -6.58 8.88 25.29
CA GLY A 189 -6.01 10.01 24.54
C GLY A 189 -6.58 11.37 24.95
N PHE A 190 -7.85 11.42 25.35
CA PHE A 190 -8.53 12.65 25.79
C PHE A 190 -8.02 13.21 27.13
N ILE A 191 -7.36 12.36 27.94
CA ILE A 191 -6.81 12.72 29.25
C ILE A 191 -5.29 12.50 29.32
N SER A 192 -4.64 12.24 28.18
CA SER A 192 -3.22 11.97 28.09
C SER A 192 -2.44 13.22 27.66
N PRO A 193 -1.84 13.98 28.59
CA PRO A 193 -0.95 15.07 28.22
C PRO A 193 0.26 14.55 27.42
N SER A 194 0.95 15.46 26.73
CA SER A 194 2.07 15.07 25.87
C SER A 194 3.21 14.39 26.63
N PRO A 195 3.66 13.19 26.21
CA PRO A 195 4.88 12.56 26.71
C PRO A 195 6.17 13.15 26.12
N PHE A 196 6.08 14.08 25.16
CA PHE A 196 7.24 14.60 24.44
C PHE A 196 7.67 16.01 24.87
N ALA A 197 6.78 16.81 25.48
CA ALA A 197 7.11 18.13 25.99
C ALA A 197 8.10 18.05 27.17
N THR A 198 9.27 18.68 27.03
CA THR A 198 10.39 18.59 27.97
C THR A 198 10.02 18.93 29.42
N TRP A 199 9.23 19.98 29.67
CA TRP A 199 8.80 20.37 31.02
C TRP A 199 7.70 19.48 31.62
N LEU A 200 6.98 18.72 30.80
CA LEU A 200 5.95 17.80 31.28
C LEU A 200 6.52 16.42 31.62
N LYS A 201 7.69 16.04 31.06
CA LYS A 201 8.33 14.72 31.28
C LYS A 201 8.38 14.24 32.74
N PRO A 202 8.66 15.08 33.76
CA PRO A 202 8.73 14.61 35.15
C PRO A 202 7.38 14.26 35.79
N ILE A 203 6.29 14.82 35.27
CA ILE A 203 4.94 14.75 35.88
C ILE A 203 3.93 13.99 35.03
N VAL A 204 4.28 13.69 33.77
CA VAL A 204 3.40 12.98 32.84
C VAL A 204 3.35 11.49 33.17
N PRO A 205 2.16 10.88 33.25
CA PRO A 205 2.04 9.45 33.49
C PRO A 205 2.72 8.60 32.41
N ALA A 206 3.37 7.51 32.82
CA ALA A 206 4.09 6.60 31.91
C ALA A 206 3.21 6.01 30.79
N TYR A 207 1.90 5.83 31.06
CA TYR A 207 0.96 5.26 30.08
C TYR A 207 0.74 6.15 28.84
N THR A 208 0.98 7.46 28.94
CA THR A 208 0.72 8.42 27.85
C THR A 208 1.51 8.13 26.58
N ARG A 209 2.73 7.59 26.71
CA ARG A 209 3.53 7.15 25.56
C ARG A 209 2.92 5.93 24.88
N ALA A 210 2.40 4.98 25.66
CA ALA A 210 1.70 3.81 25.12
C ALA A 210 0.38 4.19 24.44
N VAL A 211 -0.34 5.19 24.96
CA VAL A 211 -1.59 5.70 24.39
C VAL A 211 -1.40 6.31 23.00
N LEU A 212 -0.35 7.11 22.82
CA LEU A 212 -0.04 7.67 21.51
C LEU A 212 0.57 6.62 20.57
N GLY A 213 1.39 5.72 21.10
CA GLY A 213 1.92 4.56 20.40
C GLY A 213 2.43 4.89 18.99
N THR A 214 1.92 4.16 18.00
CA THR A 214 2.19 4.36 16.57
C THR A 214 1.35 5.46 15.93
N ASN A 215 0.34 5.98 16.64
CA ASN A 215 -0.63 6.96 16.16
C ASN A 215 -0.44 8.35 16.81
N SER A 216 0.80 8.82 16.98
CA SER A 216 1.06 10.11 17.65
C SER A 216 0.51 11.33 16.90
N THR A 217 0.27 11.22 15.59
CA THR A 217 -0.28 12.32 14.77
C THR A 217 -1.80 12.41 14.89
N GLU A 218 -2.55 11.36 14.52
CA GLU A 218 -4.02 11.41 14.47
C GLU A 218 -4.64 11.13 15.87
N GLY A 219 -3.91 10.44 16.75
CA GLY A 219 -4.36 10.05 18.09
C GLY A 219 -4.20 11.13 19.17
N SER A 220 -3.50 12.22 18.86
CA SER A 220 -3.31 13.34 19.80
C SER A 220 -4.60 14.13 19.99
N ALA A 221 -5.33 13.83 21.08
CA ALA A 221 -6.68 14.36 21.33
C ALA A 221 -6.89 14.93 22.74
N TYR A 222 -5.81 15.20 23.48
CA TYR A 222 -5.88 15.68 24.87
C TYR A 222 -6.73 16.95 25.00
N LEU A 223 -7.73 16.91 25.88
CA LEU A 223 -8.72 17.97 26.02
C LEU A 223 -8.21 19.17 26.84
N GLY A 224 -7.12 19.03 27.61
CA GLY A 224 -6.63 20.10 28.49
C GLY A 224 -7.44 20.25 29.77
N ILE A 225 -6.73 20.43 30.87
CA ILE A 225 -7.35 20.66 32.18
C ILE A 225 -8.07 22.00 32.16
N ALA A 226 -7.44 23.08 31.68
CA ALA A 226 -8.04 24.41 31.73
C ALA A 226 -9.24 24.52 30.77
N ALA A 227 -9.11 24.01 29.55
CA ALA A 227 -10.21 24.03 28.59
C ALA A 227 -11.40 23.15 29.03
N ALA A 228 -11.15 21.95 29.56
CA ALA A 228 -12.20 21.08 30.08
C ALA A 228 -12.93 21.70 31.28
N LEU A 229 -12.21 22.32 32.23
CA LEU A 229 -12.82 23.01 33.38
C LEU A 229 -13.72 24.18 32.93
N LEU A 230 -13.25 25.00 32.00
CA LEU A 230 -14.06 26.10 31.44
C LEU A 230 -15.28 25.58 30.67
N ALA A 231 -15.13 24.51 29.89
CA ALA A 231 -16.24 23.87 29.19
C ALA A 231 -17.29 23.31 30.18
N MET A 232 -16.87 22.69 31.28
CA MET A 232 -17.78 22.25 32.34
C MET A 232 -18.54 23.43 32.99
N ILE A 233 -17.86 24.54 33.26
CA ILE A 233 -18.51 25.77 33.78
C ILE A 233 -19.60 26.26 32.82
N ALA A 234 -19.33 26.25 31.52
CA ALA A 234 -20.31 26.61 30.50
C ALA A 234 -21.53 25.66 30.52
N LEU A 235 -21.30 24.35 30.58
CA LEU A 235 -22.36 23.34 30.52
C LEU A 235 -23.29 23.34 31.74
N ILE A 236 -22.73 23.57 32.93
CA ILE A 236 -23.51 23.63 34.18
C ILE A 236 -24.46 24.84 34.18
N LYS A 237 -24.05 25.96 33.57
CA LYS A 237 -24.72 27.25 33.77
C LYS A 237 -25.44 27.81 32.55
N ARG A 238 -25.18 27.33 31.33
CA ARG A 238 -25.80 27.81 30.09
C ARG A 238 -26.35 26.66 29.26
N ARG A 239 -27.61 26.78 28.82
CA ARG A 239 -28.25 25.76 27.97
C ARG A 239 -27.72 25.82 26.54
N GLU A 240 -27.27 26.99 26.11
CA GLU A 240 -26.67 27.27 24.81
C GLU A 240 -25.35 26.50 24.62
N ALA A 241 -24.67 26.15 25.71
CA ALA A 241 -23.46 25.32 25.68
C ALA A 241 -23.75 23.87 25.23
N ARG A 242 -24.98 23.37 25.41
CA ARG A 242 -25.32 21.96 25.13
C ARG A 242 -25.18 21.58 23.67
N LEU A 243 -25.50 22.48 22.74
CA LEU A 243 -25.32 22.24 21.30
C LEU A 243 -23.86 21.88 20.99
N TRP A 244 -22.94 22.72 21.47
CA TRP A 244 -21.51 22.58 21.24
C TRP A 244 -20.96 21.30 21.88
N ALA A 245 -21.43 20.96 23.09
CA ALA A 245 -21.04 19.71 23.75
C ALA A 245 -21.57 18.46 23.07
N VAL A 246 -22.80 18.47 22.53
CA VAL A 246 -23.34 17.33 21.78
C VAL A 246 -22.52 17.06 20.51
N ILE A 247 -22.13 18.12 19.80
CA ILE A 247 -21.24 17.99 18.63
C ILE A 247 -19.87 17.45 19.06
N ALA A 248 -19.26 18.02 20.12
CA ALA A 248 -17.96 17.59 20.63
C ALA A 248 -17.97 16.12 21.07
N LEU A 249 -18.96 15.70 21.86
CA LEU A 249 -19.10 14.32 22.34
C LEU A 249 -19.34 13.34 21.19
N GLY A 250 -20.15 13.70 20.20
CA GLY A 250 -20.34 12.89 19.00
C GLY A 250 -19.04 12.70 18.21
N CYS A 251 -18.24 13.76 18.07
CA CYS A 251 -16.92 13.69 17.43
C CYS A 251 -15.94 12.83 18.22
N ILE A 252 -15.93 12.95 19.56
CA ILE A 252 -15.14 12.09 20.45
C ILE A 252 -15.49 10.63 20.20
N VAL A 253 -16.78 10.26 20.22
CA VAL A 253 -17.23 8.88 19.98
C VAL A 253 -16.83 8.39 18.60
N PHE A 254 -16.96 9.20 17.55
CA PHE A 254 -16.55 8.80 16.19
C PHE A 254 -15.03 8.72 16.03
N SER A 255 -14.27 9.53 16.74
CA SER A 255 -12.80 9.51 16.68
C SER A 255 -12.18 8.24 17.27
N LEU A 256 -12.88 7.58 18.20
CA LEU A 256 -12.51 6.25 18.71
C LEU A 256 -12.57 5.16 17.63
N GLY A 257 -13.16 5.46 16.47
CA GLY A 257 -13.25 4.59 15.31
C GLY A 257 -14.07 3.32 15.54
N PRO A 258 -13.84 2.24 14.79
CA PRO A 258 -14.73 1.09 14.78
C PRO A 258 -14.53 0.13 15.97
N LEU A 259 -13.33 0.11 16.57
CA LEU A 259 -12.99 -0.72 17.72
C LEU A 259 -12.40 0.14 18.83
N LEU A 260 -12.83 -0.09 20.07
CA LEU A 260 -12.28 0.64 21.21
C LEU A 260 -10.81 0.28 21.45
N LYS A 261 -9.94 1.29 21.55
CA LYS A 261 -8.52 1.14 21.86
C LYS A 261 -8.15 1.64 23.25
N VAL A 262 -7.25 0.93 23.91
CA VAL A 262 -6.55 1.34 25.13
C VAL A 262 -5.09 0.92 25.05
N GLY A 263 -4.17 1.86 25.23
CA GLY A 263 -2.72 1.64 25.08
C GLY A 263 -2.31 1.31 23.64
N ASP A 264 -2.94 1.97 22.65
CA ASP A 264 -2.74 1.74 21.21
C ASP A 264 -3.13 0.33 20.72
N GLN A 265 -3.85 -0.44 21.54
CA GLN A 265 -4.31 -1.79 21.22
C GLN A 265 -5.85 -1.91 21.33
N PRO A 266 -6.52 -2.68 20.44
CA PRO A 266 -7.94 -2.96 20.59
C PRO A 266 -8.23 -3.70 21.89
N VAL A 267 -9.27 -3.28 22.62
CA VAL A 267 -9.72 -3.97 23.83
C VAL A 267 -10.39 -5.29 23.44
N ARG A 268 -9.76 -6.40 23.81
CA ARG A 268 -10.24 -7.75 23.55
C ARG A 268 -10.90 -8.36 24.78
N TYR A 269 -11.95 -9.15 24.58
CA TYR A 269 -12.61 -9.94 25.60
C TYR A 269 -12.85 -11.37 25.09
N ARG A 270 -12.89 -12.33 26.02
CA ARG A 270 -13.12 -13.75 25.70
C ARG A 270 -14.48 -14.17 26.27
N LEU A 271 -15.28 -14.86 25.45
CA LEU A 271 -16.55 -15.45 25.83
C LEU A 271 -16.49 -16.96 25.59
N GLY A 272 -16.93 -17.77 26.56
CA GLY A 272 -16.96 -19.23 26.45
C GLY A 272 -16.14 -19.93 27.54
N ASP A 273 -16.30 -21.26 27.61
CA ASP A 273 -15.60 -22.09 28.56
C ASP A 273 -14.17 -22.39 28.04
N PRO A 274 -13.11 -22.21 28.86
CA PRO A 274 -11.74 -22.57 28.50
C PRO A 274 -11.57 -23.99 27.94
N THR A 275 -12.47 -24.92 28.29
CA THR A 275 -12.38 -26.34 27.94
C THR A 275 -13.23 -26.75 26.73
N THR A 276 -14.31 -26.03 26.42
CA THR A 276 -15.19 -26.35 25.27
C THR A 276 -15.02 -25.39 24.09
N GLY A 277 -14.25 -24.32 24.28
CA GLY A 277 -13.90 -23.34 23.25
C GLY A 277 -14.20 -21.92 23.69
N GLN A 278 -13.22 -21.03 23.50
CA GLN A 278 -13.39 -19.60 23.74
C GLN A 278 -13.43 -18.83 22.43
N ILE A 279 -14.36 -17.88 22.33
CA ILE A 279 -14.44 -16.91 21.25
C ILE A 279 -13.81 -15.61 21.75
N GLU A 280 -12.73 -15.19 21.11
CA GLU A 280 -12.11 -13.88 21.32
C GLU A 280 -12.79 -12.84 20.42
N SER A 281 -13.20 -11.71 21.00
CA SER A 281 -13.85 -10.62 20.28
C SER A 281 -13.37 -9.26 20.83
N SER A 282 -13.75 -8.18 20.16
CA SER A 282 -13.38 -6.79 20.51
C SER A 282 -14.61 -5.92 20.70
N ILE A 283 -14.46 -4.81 21.44
CA ILE A 283 -15.56 -3.86 21.67
C ILE A 283 -15.78 -3.02 20.41
N VAL A 284 -16.89 -3.29 19.70
CA VAL A 284 -17.29 -2.58 18.48
C VAL A 284 -18.01 -1.27 18.83
N LEU A 285 -17.66 -0.20 18.12
CA LEU A 285 -18.18 1.15 18.34
C LEU A 285 -19.03 1.65 17.16
N PRO A 286 -19.85 2.71 17.33
CA PRO A 286 -20.82 3.15 16.31
C PRO A 286 -20.24 3.47 14.94
N TYR A 287 -18.97 3.87 14.86
CA TYR A 287 -18.31 4.16 13.58
C TYR A 287 -18.25 2.94 12.65
N ALA A 288 -18.22 1.72 13.22
CA ALA A 288 -18.25 0.48 12.45
C ALA A 288 -19.49 0.35 11.55
N LEU A 289 -20.61 1.02 11.90
CA LEU A 289 -21.84 1.03 11.10
C LEU A 289 -21.70 1.82 9.80
N ILE A 290 -20.80 2.81 9.75
CA ILE A 290 -20.69 3.75 8.64
C ILE A 290 -19.36 3.65 7.89
N GLN A 291 -18.36 2.94 8.42
CA GLN A 291 -17.01 2.86 7.84
C GLN A 291 -17.00 2.36 6.38
N ASN A 292 -17.96 1.50 6.01
CA ASN A 292 -18.04 0.93 4.67
C ASN A 292 -18.85 1.79 3.67
N LEU A 293 -19.43 2.91 4.10
CA LEU A 293 -20.16 3.79 3.20
C LEU A 293 -19.21 4.41 2.16
N PRO A 294 -19.69 4.69 0.93
CA PRO A 294 -18.92 5.44 -0.06
C PRO A 294 -18.44 6.77 0.53
N LEU A 295 -17.27 7.24 0.07
CA LEU A 295 -16.56 8.42 0.59
C LEU A 295 -16.00 8.27 2.01
N ILE A 296 -16.71 7.66 2.96
CA ILE A 296 -16.16 7.34 4.29
C ILE A 296 -15.07 6.29 4.14
N SER A 297 -15.37 5.21 3.41
CA SER A 297 -14.46 4.11 3.08
C SER A 297 -13.08 4.55 2.55
N SER A 298 -13.01 5.72 1.91
CA SER A 298 -11.77 6.29 1.37
C SER A 298 -10.94 7.16 2.34
N THR A 299 -11.40 7.42 3.57
CA THR A 299 -10.75 8.39 4.47
C THR A 299 -9.90 7.76 5.58
N ARG A 300 -10.11 6.48 5.94
CA ARG A 300 -9.31 5.59 6.82
C ARG A 300 -8.81 6.08 8.20
N THR A 301 -8.98 7.35 8.58
CA THR A 301 -8.38 7.97 9.78
C THR A 301 -9.41 8.61 10.72
N PRO A 302 -10.13 7.82 11.55
CA PRO A 302 -11.17 8.35 12.44
C PRO A 302 -10.68 9.44 13.40
N GLY A 303 -9.41 9.42 13.83
CA GLY A 303 -8.85 10.44 14.74
C GLY A 303 -9.05 11.90 14.30
N ARG A 304 -9.24 12.16 13.00
CA ARG A 304 -9.49 13.50 12.44
C ARG A 304 -10.79 14.16 12.88
N PHE A 305 -11.76 13.41 13.43
CA PHE A 305 -12.93 14.04 14.07
C PHE A 305 -12.53 14.99 15.21
N ASN A 306 -11.33 14.83 15.78
CA ASN A 306 -10.83 15.68 16.86
C ASN A 306 -10.52 17.12 16.44
N PHE A 307 -10.35 17.43 15.15
CA PHE A 307 -10.33 18.82 14.70
C PHE A 307 -11.62 19.55 15.08
N LEU A 308 -12.77 18.91 14.85
CA LEU A 308 -14.06 19.48 15.22
C LEU A 308 -14.25 19.48 16.74
N THR A 309 -13.80 18.43 17.45
CA THR A 309 -13.77 18.41 18.93
C THR A 309 -13.04 19.62 19.50
N GLY A 310 -11.84 19.93 19.01
CA GLY A 310 -11.05 21.08 19.44
C GLY A 310 -11.74 22.42 19.19
N LEU A 311 -12.41 22.58 18.04
CA LEU A 311 -13.18 23.79 17.74
C LEU A 311 -14.36 23.98 18.70
N MET A 312 -15.14 22.92 18.93
CA MET A 312 -16.29 22.96 19.83
C MET A 312 -15.85 23.20 21.28
N LEU A 313 -14.76 22.57 21.71
CA LEU A 313 -14.16 22.79 23.03
C LEU A 313 -13.70 24.24 23.19
N GLY A 314 -13.11 24.84 22.17
CA GLY A 314 -12.74 26.26 22.16
C GLY A 314 -13.95 27.18 22.36
N VAL A 315 -15.06 26.91 21.68
CA VAL A 315 -16.31 27.68 21.87
C VAL A 315 -16.87 27.49 23.29
N LEU A 316 -16.87 26.27 23.82
CA LEU A 316 -17.32 25.99 25.19
C LEU A 316 -16.45 26.70 26.24
N ALA A 317 -15.13 26.65 26.09
CA ALA A 317 -14.20 27.32 26.99
C ALA A 317 -14.35 28.85 26.92
N ALA A 318 -14.61 29.42 25.75
CA ALA A 318 -14.92 30.84 25.58
C ALA A 318 -16.19 31.23 26.35
N ILE A 319 -17.27 30.42 26.26
CA ILE A 319 -18.49 30.64 27.07
C ILE A 319 -18.15 30.56 28.56
N GLY A 320 -17.41 29.55 28.99
CA GLY A 320 -17.05 29.35 30.40
C GLY A 320 -16.26 30.53 30.98
N LEU A 321 -15.23 30.99 30.26
CA LEU A 321 -14.42 32.14 30.66
C LEU A 321 -15.24 33.42 30.68
N TRP A 322 -16.08 33.65 29.67
CA TRP A 322 -16.97 34.81 29.63
C TRP A 322 -17.86 34.90 30.88
N MET A 323 -18.40 33.77 31.34
CA MET A 323 -19.22 33.73 32.56
C MET A 323 -18.46 34.05 33.84
N LEU A 324 -17.17 33.68 33.91
CA LEU A 324 -16.32 34.06 35.04
C LEU A 324 -16.02 35.56 35.03
N LEU A 325 -15.72 36.10 33.85
CA LEU A 325 -15.42 37.52 33.67
C LEU A 325 -16.65 38.41 33.88
N GLU A 326 -17.83 37.98 33.46
CA GLU A 326 -19.10 38.66 33.70
C GLU A 326 -19.40 38.79 35.21
N ARG A 327 -19.13 37.73 35.99
CA ARG A 327 -19.36 37.71 37.44
C ARG A 327 -18.37 38.55 38.25
N ALA A 328 -17.16 38.76 37.75
CA ALA A 328 -16.10 39.39 38.52
C ALA A 328 -16.26 40.91 38.73
N GLY A 329 -17.16 41.57 37.99
CA GLY A 329 -17.48 42.99 38.15
C GLY A 329 -16.41 43.95 37.59
N THR A 330 -16.84 45.06 36.97
CA THR A 330 -15.98 45.99 36.22
C THR A 330 -15.37 47.12 37.04
N GLN A 331 -15.01 46.90 38.31
CA GLN A 331 -14.30 47.93 39.08
C GLN A 331 -12.87 48.12 38.54
N ALA A 332 -12.43 49.38 38.37
CA ALA A 332 -11.18 49.73 37.69
C ALA A 332 -9.94 49.03 38.26
N GLY A 333 -9.86 48.85 39.59
CA GLY A 333 -8.74 48.16 40.26
C GLY A 333 -8.69 46.64 40.03
N ARG A 334 -9.82 45.99 39.70
CA ARG A 334 -9.90 44.54 39.48
C ARG A 334 -9.59 44.13 38.03
N ARG A 335 -9.56 45.10 37.10
CA ARG A 335 -9.31 44.85 35.67
C ARG A 335 -7.91 44.27 35.39
N TRP A 336 -6.89 44.76 36.09
CA TRP A 336 -5.51 44.25 35.94
C TRP A 336 -5.37 42.80 36.41
N TRP A 337 -5.97 42.46 37.55
CA TRP A 337 -6.02 41.08 38.05
C TRP A 337 -6.77 40.13 37.13
N LEU A 338 -7.88 40.58 36.53
CA LEU A 338 -8.62 39.77 35.56
C LEU A 338 -7.83 39.53 34.27
N ARG A 339 -7.13 40.55 33.76
CA ARG A 339 -6.25 40.40 32.60
C ARG A 339 -5.06 39.49 32.90
N GLY A 340 -4.44 39.63 34.07
CA GLY A 340 -3.37 38.73 34.53
C GLY A 340 -3.86 37.29 34.68
N GLY A 341 -5.05 37.08 35.23
CA GLY A 341 -5.69 35.77 35.31
C GLY A 341 -5.97 35.15 33.94
N CYS A 342 -6.51 35.94 32.99
CA CYS A 342 -6.67 35.49 31.60
C CYS A 342 -5.34 35.13 30.96
N ALA A 343 -4.32 35.98 31.10
CA ALA A 343 -2.98 35.73 30.56
C ALA A 343 -2.37 34.43 31.12
N PHE A 344 -2.52 34.19 32.43
CA PHE A 344 -2.11 32.94 33.06
C PHE A 344 -2.83 31.73 32.44
N VAL A 345 -4.15 31.79 32.27
CA VAL A 345 -4.91 30.71 31.64
C VAL A 345 -4.48 30.48 30.19
N TYR A 346 -4.20 31.53 29.42
CA TYR A 346 -3.72 31.41 28.04
C TYR A 346 -2.36 30.73 27.97
N VAL A 347 -1.41 31.18 28.79
CA VAL A 347 -0.07 30.58 28.87
C VAL A 347 -0.17 29.13 29.33
N PHE A 348 -1.00 28.84 30.33
CA PHE A 348 -1.21 27.48 30.82
C PHE A 348 -1.77 26.56 29.73
N ILE A 349 -2.76 27.00 28.96
CA ILE A 349 -3.31 26.23 27.82
C ILE A 349 -2.24 25.95 26.78
N VAL A 350 -1.48 26.97 26.38
CA VAL A 350 -0.41 26.79 25.37
C VAL A 350 0.64 25.81 25.86
N LEU A 351 1.05 25.89 27.13
CA LEU A 351 2.05 25.01 27.73
C LEU A 351 1.55 23.56 27.91
N GLU A 352 0.29 23.35 28.28
CA GLU A 352 -0.27 22.00 28.45
C GLU A 352 -0.58 21.31 27.11
N TYR A 353 -0.86 22.09 26.06
CA TYR A 353 -1.15 21.58 24.72
C TYR A 353 0.06 21.34 23.85
N GLN A 354 1.26 21.81 24.24
CA GLN A 354 2.46 21.55 23.46
C GLN A 354 2.67 20.04 23.33
N LEU A 355 2.49 19.53 22.10
CA LEU A 355 2.75 18.14 21.81
C LEU A 355 4.25 17.87 21.76
N PHE A 356 5.05 18.73 21.12
CA PHE A 356 6.51 18.60 21.10
C PHE A 356 7.14 19.94 21.50
N PHE A 357 8.02 19.92 22.51
CA PHE A 357 8.82 21.10 22.87
C PHE A 357 10.22 20.72 23.37
N PRO A 358 11.30 21.33 22.82
CA PRO A 358 11.30 22.28 21.70
C PRO A 358 10.75 21.65 20.42
N PHE A 359 10.17 22.46 19.53
CA PHE A 359 9.60 21.96 18.28
C PHE A 359 10.73 21.38 17.41
N PRO A 360 10.62 20.13 16.94
CA PRO A 360 11.71 19.50 16.20
C PRO A 360 11.90 20.18 14.84
N THR A 361 13.16 20.44 14.49
CA THR A 361 13.54 21.00 13.19
C THR A 361 14.47 20.04 12.49
N THR A 362 14.29 19.89 11.17
CA THR A 362 15.24 19.17 10.32
C THR A 362 15.95 20.15 9.42
N GLU A 363 17.23 19.88 9.13
CA GLU A 363 17.93 20.60 8.08
C GLU A 363 17.36 20.20 6.73
N ALA A 364 17.14 21.19 5.85
CA ALA A 364 16.61 20.97 4.50
C ALA A 364 17.69 21.27 3.44
N SER A 365 18.96 21.06 3.78
CA SER A 365 20.06 21.16 2.82
C SER A 365 20.01 19.97 1.85
N VAL A 366 20.46 20.21 0.62
CA VAL A 366 20.60 19.17 -0.40
C VAL A 366 22.08 19.15 -0.79
N PRO A 367 22.74 17.98 -0.85
CA PRO A 367 24.12 17.87 -1.27
C PRO A 367 24.42 18.64 -2.56
N ASP A 368 25.55 19.36 -2.59
CA ASP A 368 25.98 20.10 -3.78
C ASP A 368 26.16 19.20 -5.01
N TYR A 369 26.50 17.92 -4.78
CA TYR A 369 26.59 16.91 -5.83
C TYR A 369 25.30 16.79 -6.66
N PHE A 370 24.12 17.05 -6.09
CA PHE A 370 22.87 17.04 -6.85
C PHE A 370 22.77 18.17 -7.89
N GLN A 371 23.57 19.23 -7.77
CA GLN A 371 23.70 20.24 -8.84
C GLN A 371 24.43 19.64 -10.06
N THR A 372 25.42 18.76 -9.83
CA THR A 372 26.07 17.99 -10.90
C THR A 372 25.10 17.01 -11.54
N VAL A 373 24.24 16.35 -10.75
CA VAL A 373 23.18 15.48 -11.26
C VAL A 373 22.14 16.28 -12.05
N ALA A 374 21.80 17.51 -11.63
CA ALA A 374 20.89 18.40 -12.35
C ALA A 374 21.41 18.80 -13.74
N ALA A 375 22.73 18.90 -13.91
CA ALA A 375 23.36 19.25 -15.17
C ALA A 375 23.41 18.08 -16.18
N ARG A 376 23.01 16.86 -15.78
CA ARG A 376 23.03 15.68 -16.67
C ARG A 376 21.85 15.70 -17.64
N ASN A 377 22.11 15.30 -18.88
CA ASN A 377 21.11 15.10 -19.92
C ASN A 377 20.99 13.62 -20.35
N ASP A 378 21.44 12.69 -19.50
CA ASP A 378 21.41 11.25 -19.78
C ASP A 378 20.05 10.60 -19.42
N GLY A 379 19.17 11.35 -18.74
CA GLY A 379 17.83 10.89 -18.36
C GLY A 379 17.82 9.76 -17.33
N ARG A 380 18.97 9.45 -16.71
CA ARG A 380 19.08 8.35 -15.75
C ARG A 380 18.46 8.73 -14.41
N ALA A 381 17.75 7.78 -13.82
CA ALA A 381 17.02 7.96 -12.58
C ALA A 381 17.95 7.99 -11.34
N VAL A 382 17.48 8.66 -10.30
CA VAL A 382 18.04 8.61 -8.95
C VAL A 382 17.20 7.62 -8.12
N PHE A 383 17.88 6.74 -7.37
CA PHE A 383 17.24 5.74 -6.53
C PHE A 383 17.65 5.86 -5.06
N ASP A 384 16.69 6.22 -4.22
CA ASP A 384 16.87 6.32 -2.78
C ASP A 384 16.55 5.00 -2.08
N VAL A 385 17.49 4.57 -1.23
CA VAL A 385 17.51 3.26 -0.59
C VAL A 385 17.62 3.43 0.94
N PRO A 386 16.81 2.70 1.73
CA PRO A 386 15.90 1.64 1.33
C PRO A 386 14.55 2.16 0.78
N ALA A 387 13.99 1.44 -0.18
CA ALA A 387 12.80 1.89 -0.92
C ALA A 387 11.48 1.77 -0.13
N ASP A 388 11.46 0.94 0.91
CA ASP A 388 10.31 0.72 1.79
C ASP A 388 10.24 1.71 2.97
N ASP A 389 11.25 2.58 3.14
CA ASP A 389 11.27 3.58 4.20
C ASP A 389 10.65 4.92 3.76
N LEU A 390 9.55 5.31 4.42
CA LEU A 390 8.79 6.51 4.08
C LEU A 390 9.57 7.82 4.28
N LEU A 391 10.56 7.85 5.16
CA LEU A 391 11.37 9.05 5.40
C LEU A 391 12.39 9.23 4.27
N ALA A 392 13.10 8.16 3.90
CA ALA A 392 14.00 8.14 2.74
C ALA A 392 13.25 8.57 1.47
N GLN A 393 12.05 8.02 1.25
CA GLN A 393 11.24 8.36 0.08
C GLN A 393 10.69 9.81 0.10
N LYS A 394 10.53 10.44 1.26
CA LYS A 394 10.20 11.88 1.36
C LYS A 394 11.41 12.76 1.08
N GLU A 395 12.58 12.33 1.53
CA GLU A 395 13.83 13.03 1.26
C GLU A 395 14.17 12.99 -0.24
N ALA A 396 13.99 11.84 -0.89
CA ALA A 396 14.09 11.68 -2.34
C ALA A 396 13.27 12.74 -3.10
N LEU A 397 12.01 12.96 -2.68
CA LEU A 397 11.13 13.97 -3.29
C LEU A 397 11.65 15.40 -3.09
N TRP A 398 12.24 15.70 -1.93
CA TRP A 398 12.87 17.00 -1.67
C TRP A 398 14.10 17.22 -2.56
N GLN A 399 14.97 16.20 -2.63
CA GLN A 399 16.18 16.19 -3.46
C GLN A 399 15.85 16.31 -4.95
N GLN A 400 14.76 15.68 -5.43
CA GLN A 400 14.29 15.81 -6.81
C GLN A 400 13.95 17.24 -7.21
N THR A 401 13.54 18.08 -6.25
CA THR A 401 13.28 19.49 -6.55
C THR A 401 14.55 20.29 -6.89
N VAL A 402 15.73 19.70 -6.71
CA VAL A 402 17.05 20.25 -7.05
C VAL A 402 17.65 19.52 -8.26
N HIS A 403 17.69 18.18 -8.26
CA HIS A 403 18.33 17.44 -9.34
C HIS A 403 17.47 17.28 -10.59
N HIS A 404 16.14 17.45 -10.51
CA HIS A 404 15.19 17.38 -11.63
C HIS A 404 15.16 16.08 -12.46
N GLN A 405 16.03 15.11 -12.18
CA GLN A 405 16.03 13.78 -12.77
C GLN A 405 14.84 12.91 -12.33
N PRO A 406 14.48 11.87 -13.10
CA PRO A 406 13.49 10.87 -12.70
C PRO A 406 13.84 10.19 -11.38
N LEU A 407 12.82 9.84 -10.59
CA LEU A 407 12.96 9.00 -9.40
C LEU A 407 12.43 7.60 -9.72
N VAL A 408 13.11 6.57 -9.21
CA VAL A 408 12.63 5.18 -9.29
C VAL A 408 11.41 4.97 -8.39
N ALA A 409 11.43 5.56 -7.19
CA ALA A 409 10.39 5.46 -6.18
C ALA A 409 10.25 6.80 -5.43
N GLY A 410 9.14 6.97 -4.72
CA GLY A 410 8.89 8.16 -3.90
C GLY A 410 7.61 8.03 -3.09
N TYR A 411 7.49 8.81 -2.03
CA TYR A 411 6.31 8.78 -1.18
C TYR A 411 5.24 9.74 -1.68
N VAL A 412 4.36 9.25 -2.56
CA VAL A 412 3.16 9.98 -2.98
C VAL A 412 1.92 9.26 -2.48
N SER A 413 0.80 9.97 -2.31
CA SER A 413 -0.49 9.38 -1.90
C SER A 413 -1.13 8.50 -3.00
N ARG A 414 -0.33 7.91 -3.88
CA ARG A 414 -0.71 7.08 -5.01
C ARG A 414 0.32 5.95 -5.13
N ARG A 415 -0.14 4.74 -5.42
CA ARG A 415 0.78 3.65 -5.75
C ARG A 415 1.36 3.92 -7.15
N THR A 416 2.68 3.82 -7.30
CA THR A 416 3.34 3.87 -8.62
C THR A 416 2.84 2.72 -9.49
N PRO A 417 2.81 2.86 -10.83
CA PRO A 417 2.44 1.77 -11.74
C PRO A 417 3.45 0.61 -11.72
N VAL A 418 4.65 0.84 -11.17
CA VAL A 418 5.66 -0.18 -10.97
C VAL A 418 5.26 -1.08 -9.80
N ASP A 419 5.36 -2.40 -10.01
CA ASP A 419 5.15 -3.40 -8.98
C ASP A 419 6.12 -3.14 -7.79
N PRO A 420 5.61 -2.91 -6.57
CA PRO A 420 6.45 -2.66 -5.40
C PRO A 420 7.46 -3.77 -5.10
N ALA A 421 7.18 -5.02 -5.51
CA ALA A 421 8.13 -6.10 -5.32
C ALA A 421 9.38 -5.92 -6.20
N LYS A 422 9.25 -5.38 -7.42
CA LYS A 422 10.41 -5.04 -8.26
C LYS A 422 11.25 -3.93 -7.64
N ILE A 423 10.60 -2.91 -7.05
CA ILE A 423 11.29 -1.84 -6.33
C ILE A 423 12.00 -2.40 -5.08
N THR A 424 11.35 -3.30 -4.36
CA THR A 424 11.92 -3.96 -3.18
C THR A 424 13.13 -4.81 -3.54
N LEU A 425 13.05 -5.58 -4.63
CA LEU A 425 14.18 -6.34 -5.18
C LEU A 425 15.37 -5.43 -5.50
N LEU A 426 15.14 -4.31 -6.20
CA LEU A 426 16.19 -3.33 -6.46
C LEU A 426 16.79 -2.76 -5.17
N SER A 427 15.96 -2.46 -4.17
CA SER A 427 16.42 -1.97 -2.86
C SER A 427 17.25 -3.03 -2.11
N ASP A 428 16.81 -4.28 -2.11
CA ASP A 428 17.48 -5.39 -1.44
C ASP A 428 18.81 -5.75 -2.15
N LEU A 429 18.89 -5.59 -3.47
CA LEU A 429 20.14 -5.66 -4.24
C LEU A 429 21.11 -4.53 -3.91
N ALA A 430 20.61 -3.28 -3.87
CA ALA A 430 21.43 -2.11 -3.52
C ALA A 430 22.00 -2.22 -2.10
N THR A 431 21.21 -2.74 -1.15
CA THR A 431 21.64 -2.91 0.25
C THR A 431 22.51 -4.15 0.51
N GLY A 432 22.64 -5.04 -0.48
CA GLY A 432 23.36 -6.31 -0.31
C GLY A 432 22.62 -7.32 0.55
N LYS A 433 21.35 -7.08 0.88
CA LYS A 433 20.54 -7.98 1.71
C LYS A 433 20.37 -9.37 1.11
N LEU A 434 20.38 -9.47 -0.22
CA LEU A 434 20.26 -10.76 -0.92
C LEU A 434 21.56 -11.58 -0.91
N THR A 435 22.70 -10.97 -0.54
CA THR A 435 23.98 -11.70 -0.46
C THR A 435 24.06 -12.66 0.73
N GLU A 436 23.18 -12.45 1.72
CA GLU A 436 23.03 -13.37 2.86
C GLU A 436 22.38 -14.69 2.46
N LEU A 437 21.65 -14.73 1.32
CA LEU A 437 20.94 -15.91 0.81
C LEU A 437 21.59 -16.50 -0.45
N HIS A 438 22.24 -15.67 -1.28
CA HIS A 438 22.81 -16.09 -2.56
C HIS A 438 24.17 -15.42 -2.81
N SER A 439 25.15 -16.15 -3.36
CA SER A 439 26.39 -15.55 -3.86
C SER A 439 26.11 -14.79 -5.16
N ILE A 440 25.85 -13.50 -5.06
CA ILE A 440 25.54 -12.64 -6.22
C ILE A 440 26.81 -11.95 -6.71
N ASP A 441 27.12 -12.10 -7.99
CA ASP A 441 28.22 -11.40 -8.63
C ASP A 441 27.93 -9.88 -8.72
N PRO A 442 28.80 -9.00 -8.18
CA PRO A 442 28.68 -7.55 -8.30
C PRO A 442 28.46 -7.01 -9.73
N THR A 443 28.97 -7.71 -10.75
CA THR A 443 28.79 -7.33 -12.17
C THR A 443 27.33 -7.44 -12.61
N VAL A 444 26.61 -8.48 -12.14
CA VAL A 444 25.17 -8.69 -12.36
C VAL A 444 24.37 -7.55 -11.76
N VAL A 445 24.70 -7.17 -10.52
CA VAL A 445 24.03 -6.08 -9.82
C VAL A 445 24.17 -4.78 -10.60
N LYS A 446 25.40 -4.44 -11.03
CA LYS A 446 25.66 -3.25 -11.84
C LYS A 446 24.86 -3.27 -13.15
N ALA A 447 24.84 -4.40 -13.85
CA ALA A 447 24.09 -4.59 -15.09
C ALA A 447 22.59 -4.33 -14.91
N ILE A 448 21.99 -4.81 -13.82
CA ILE A 448 20.57 -4.58 -13.50
C ILE A 448 20.28 -3.09 -13.36
N PHE A 449 21.06 -2.38 -12.54
CA PHE A 449 20.85 -0.94 -12.33
C PHE A 449 21.02 -0.14 -13.64
N GLN A 450 22.00 -0.50 -14.47
CA GLN A 450 22.18 0.09 -15.81
C GLN A 450 20.97 -0.16 -16.72
N ALA A 451 20.48 -1.40 -16.78
CA ALA A 451 19.32 -1.78 -17.60
C ALA A 451 18.02 -1.09 -17.15
N GLN A 452 17.89 -0.76 -15.87
CA GLN A 452 16.76 0.01 -15.33
C GLN A 452 16.93 1.53 -15.50
N GLY A 453 18.00 1.98 -16.17
CA GLY A 453 18.29 3.39 -16.36
C GLY A 453 18.61 4.12 -15.05
N ILE A 454 19.06 3.42 -14.01
CA ILE A 454 19.42 4.02 -12.71
C ILE A 454 20.86 4.47 -12.79
N GLY A 455 21.08 5.77 -12.56
CA GLY A 455 22.41 6.38 -12.67
C GLY A 455 23.04 6.77 -11.35
N VAL A 456 22.22 6.97 -10.32
CA VAL A 456 22.65 7.42 -8.99
C VAL A 456 21.87 6.64 -7.95
N ILE A 457 22.58 6.14 -6.93
CA ILE A 457 21.97 5.49 -5.77
C ILE A 457 22.31 6.30 -4.51
N VAL A 458 21.29 6.58 -3.72
CA VAL A 458 21.38 7.39 -2.50
C VAL A 458 21.05 6.51 -1.30
N TYR A 459 21.99 6.37 -0.37
CA TYR A 459 21.85 5.60 0.86
C TYR A 459 21.65 6.53 2.05
N HIS A 460 20.62 6.24 2.84
CA HIS A 460 20.23 7.02 4.01
C HIS A 460 20.68 6.35 5.31
N ARG A 461 21.49 7.02 6.13
CA ARG A 461 22.04 6.40 7.35
C ARG A 461 21.00 6.22 8.45
N ALA A 462 20.12 7.20 8.64
CA ALA A 462 19.11 7.15 9.69
C ALA A 462 18.19 5.92 9.56
N THR A 463 17.93 5.47 8.34
CA THR A 463 17.06 4.34 8.02
C THR A 463 17.82 3.01 8.02
N LEU A 464 19.06 2.99 7.53
CA LEU A 464 19.89 1.78 7.48
C LEU A 464 20.58 1.45 8.82
N ASN A 465 20.78 2.44 9.69
CA ASN A 465 21.44 2.42 11.00
C ASN A 465 22.27 1.15 11.32
N ALA A 466 21.64 0.05 11.73
CA ALA A 466 22.31 -1.21 12.09
C ALA A 466 23.10 -1.88 10.94
N ARG A 467 22.70 -1.67 9.68
CA ARG A 467 23.31 -2.22 8.47
C ARG A 467 24.15 -1.22 7.69
N TRP A 468 24.30 0.01 8.17
CA TRP A 468 24.94 1.09 7.41
C TRP A 468 26.33 0.70 6.90
N ASP A 469 27.18 0.19 7.77
CA ASP A 469 28.57 -0.14 7.43
C ASP A 469 28.66 -1.31 6.44
N ASP A 470 27.81 -2.32 6.60
CA ASP A 470 27.79 -3.48 5.69
C ASP A 470 27.22 -3.11 4.32
N THR A 471 26.13 -2.34 4.29
CA THR A 471 25.52 -1.83 3.06
C THR A 471 26.47 -0.94 2.28
N THR A 472 27.17 -0.02 2.94
CA THR A 472 28.11 0.89 2.25
C THR A 472 29.38 0.18 1.79
N ARG A 473 29.85 -0.83 2.53
CA ARG A 473 30.95 -1.70 2.09
C ARG A 473 30.56 -2.51 0.86
N TRP A 474 29.36 -3.09 0.87
CA TRP A 474 28.77 -3.76 -0.29
C TRP A 474 28.65 -2.82 -1.50
N ALA A 475 28.03 -1.65 -1.32
CA ALA A 475 27.89 -0.65 -2.38
C ALA A 475 29.25 -0.22 -2.95
N THR A 476 30.27 -0.08 -2.10
CA THR A 476 31.65 0.22 -2.55
C THR A 476 32.24 -0.90 -3.40
N GLY A 477 31.98 -2.16 -3.04
CA GLY A 477 32.41 -3.32 -3.82
C GLY A 477 31.73 -3.41 -5.20
N VAL A 478 30.46 -2.97 -5.31
CA VAL A 478 29.68 -3.05 -6.56
C VAL A 478 29.88 -1.82 -7.46
N PHE A 479 29.72 -0.63 -6.90
CA PHE A 479 29.65 0.63 -7.65
C PHE A 479 30.97 1.42 -7.63
N GLY A 480 31.93 1.04 -6.78
CA GLY A 480 33.16 1.78 -6.55
C GLY A 480 33.02 2.81 -5.42
N ALA A 481 33.96 3.74 -5.30
CA ALA A 481 33.94 4.73 -4.23
C ALA A 481 32.72 5.67 -4.32
N ALA A 482 32.18 6.06 -3.16
CA ALA A 482 31.11 7.05 -3.07
C ALA A 482 31.58 8.40 -3.66
N VAL A 483 30.75 9.02 -4.48
CA VAL A 483 31.00 10.36 -5.05
C VAL A 483 30.68 11.48 -4.05
N TYR A 484 29.87 11.16 -3.05
CA TYR A 484 29.56 12.04 -1.93
C TYR A 484 29.26 11.19 -0.70
N GLN A 485 29.81 11.57 0.44
CA GLN A 485 29.56 10.87 1.70
C GLN A 485 29.60 11.86 2.87
N THR A 486 28.61 11.75 3.75
CA THR A 486 28.54 12.46 5.02
C THR A 486 28.16 11.50 6.14
N ASP A 487 28.04 12.02 7.35
CA ASP A 487 27.52 11.26 8.48
C ASP A 487 26.06 10.85 8.32
N GLN A 488 25.30 11.42 7.37
CA GLN A 488 23.87 11.14 7.20
C GLN A 488 23.54 10.35 5.93
N MET A 489 24.37 10.45 4.89
CA MET A 489 24.08 9.83 3.60
C MET A 489 25.34 9.50 2.80
N ALA A 490 25.20 8.60 1.83
CA ALA A 490 26.23 8.26 0.87
C ALA A 490 25.61 8.15 -0.52
N ILE A 491 26.26 8.73 -1.52
CA ILE A 491 25.80 8.74 -2.91
C ILE A 491 26.84 8.01 -3.76
N TYR A 492 26.34 7.07 -4.57
CA TYR A 492 27.14 6.28 -5.50
C TYR A 492 26.66 6.52 -6.92
N GLU A 493 27.61 6.59 -7.86
CA GLU A 493 27.27 6.55 -9.27
C GLU A 493 27.22 5.10 -9.75
N VAL A 494 26.19 4.78 -10.51
CA VAL A 494 26.19 3.57 -11.33
C VAL A 494 27.01 3.90 -12.57
N PRO A 495 28.15 3.23 -12.80
CA PRO A 495 28.98 3.50 -13.97
C PRO A 495 28.18 3.33 -15.26
N SER A 496 28.39 4.20 -16.24
CA SER A 496 27.78 4.04 -17.57
C SER A 496 28.43 2.89 -18.34
N GLY A 497 27.62 2.07 -19.00
CA GLY A 497 28.09 0.97 -19.85
C GLY A 497 26.95 0.04 -20.23
N THR A 498 27.17 -0.80 -21.22
CA THR A 498 26.31 -1.97 -21.46
C THR A 498 26.64 -3.05 -20.43
N PRO A 499 25.63 -3.75 -19.89
CA PRO A 499 25.82 -5.01 -19.19
C PRO A 499 26.80 -5.92 -19.96
N PRO A 500 27.73 -6.62 -19.30
CA PRO A 500 28.51 -7.64 -19.97
C PRO A 500 27.58 -8.72 -20.54
N ASP A 501 27.75 -9.12 -21.81
CA ASP A 501 26.90 -10.11 -22.49
C ASP A 501 26.90 -11.48 -21.78
N ASP A 502 27.97 -11.81 -21.04
CA ASP A 502 28.16 -13.10 -20.34
C ASP A 502 27.46 -13.17 -18.97
N THR A 503 26.75 -12.12 -18.55
CA THR A 503 26.21 -12.01 -17.20
C THR A 503 24.94 -12.85 -17.04
N GLN A 504 25.04 -14.17 -17.00
CA GLN A 504 23.90 -15.09 -17.13
C GLN A 504 23.06 -15.33 -15.86
N VAL A 505 23.34 -14.61 -14.77
CA VAL A 505 22.73 -14.90 -13.46
C VAL A 505 21.35 -14.27 -13.33
N SER A 506 20.35 -15.13 -13.34
CA SER A 506 18.96 -14.80 -13.06
C SER A 506 18.75 -14.63 -11.56
N LEU A 507 18.25 -13.47 -11.13
CA LEU A 507 17.86 -13.24 -9.74
C LEU A 507 16.41 -13.64 -9.52
N ILE A 508 16.14 -14.24 -8.36
CA ILE A 508 14.81 -14.64 -7.92
C ILE A 508 14.51 -13.91 -6.61
N GLU A 509 13.40 -13.16 -6.61
CA GLU A 509 12.77 -12.69 -5.38
C GLU A 509 11.34 -13.26 -5.36
N PRO A 510 11.00 -14.15 -4.41
CA PRO A 510 9.62 -14.55 -4.22
C PRO A 510 8.83 -13.36 -3.69
N SER A 511 7.62 -13.17 -4.20
CA SER A 511 6.73 -12.13 -3.69
C SER A 511 6.34 -12.40 -2.23
N PRO A 512 5.90 -11.36 -1.48
CA PRO A 512 5.37 -11.53 -0.12
C PRO A 512 4.18 -12.50 0.00
N GLU A 513 3.59 -12.93 -1.12
CA GLU A 513 2.52 -13.93 -1.16
C GLU A 513 3.04 -15.36 -0.98
N PHE A 514 4.32 -15.61 -1.26
CA PHE A 514 5.03 -16.73 -0.66
C PHE A 514 5.32 -16.37 0.79
N TYR A 515 5.16 -17.31 1.72
CA TYR A 515 5.56 -17.09 3.12
C TYR A 515 7.09 -17.10 3.24
N ALA A 516 7.77 -16.12 2.65
CA ALA A 516 9.17 -15.84 2.87
C ALA A 516 9.25 -14.85 4.05
N ARG A 517 9.26 -15.36 5.28
CA ARG A 517 9.76 -14.71 6.53
C ARG A 517 9.23 -15.43 7.77
N ALA A 518 9.74 -16.62 8.02
CA ALA A 518 10.10 -17.01 9.38
C ALA A 518 11.58 -17.45 9.30
N PRO A 519 12.43 -17.17 10.30
CA PRO A 519 13.89 -17.34 10.23
C PRO A 519 14.32 -18.82 10.31
N LEU A 520 13.61 -19.69 9.61
CA LEU A 520 13.52 -21.10 9.95
C LEU A 520 13.45 -21.93 8.66
N THR A 521 14.59 -22.54 8.34
CA THR A 521 14.95 -23.52 7.29
C THR A 521 15.57 -23.02 5.99
N ASP A 522 16.59 -23.77 5.56
CA ASP A 522 17.44 -23.60 4.38
C ASP A 522 16.61 -23.48 3.08
N GLY A 523 16.33 -22.26 2.62
CA GLY A 523 15.94 -21.99 1.23
C GLY A 523 14.57 -22.51 0.74
N VAL A 524 13.67 -22.99 1.63
CA VAL A 524 12.35 -23.49 1.23
C VAL A 524 11.29 -22.39 1.22
N PHE A 525 10.53 -22.25 0.11
CA PHE A 525 9.43 -21.29 -0.03
C PHE A 525 8.06 -21.97 0.07
N TRP A 526 7.11 -21.36 0.78
CA TRP A 526 5.77 -21.93 0.99
C TRP A 526 4.72 -21.19 0.19
N LEU A 527 3.93 -21.94 -0.58
CA LEU A 527 2.88 -21.41 -1.43
C LEU A 527 1.51 -21.48 -0.71
N ARG A 528 0.74 -20.38 -0.76
CA ARG A 528 -0.69 -20.37 -0.41
C ARG A 528 -1.52 -20.85 -1.60
N GLU A 529 -2.11 -19.95 -2.38
CA GLU A 529 -2.89 -20.25 -3.58
C GLU A 529 -2.14 -19.86 -4.86
N ALA A 530 -1.38 -18.78 -4.78
CA ALA A 530 -0.49 -18.34 -5.83
C ALA A 530 0.67 -17.53 -5.24
N GLY A 531 1.75 -17.44 -5.98
CA GLY A 531 2.92 -16.64 -5.62
C GLY A 531 3.71 -16.29 -6.87
N ASN A 532 4.39 -15.14 -6.84
CA ASN A 532 5.19 -14.65 -7.95
C ASN A 532 6.68 -14.84 -7.65
N VAL A 533 7.44 -15.16 -8.69
CA VAL A 533 8.89 -15.13 -8.72
C VAL A 533 9.28 -14.07 -9.74
N TYR A 534 9.96 -13.03 -9.28
CA TYR A 534 10.47 -11.98 -10.17
C TYR A 534 11.83 -12.40 -10.70
N LEU A 535 11.97 -12.34 -12.02
CA LEU A 535 13.14 -12.76 -12.77
C LEU A 535 13.69 -11.57 -13.55
N PHE A 536 14.99 -11.29 -13.45
CA PHE A 536 15.66 -10.36 -14.36
C PHE A 536 16.53 -11.13 -15.35
N VAL A 537 16.30 -10.89 -16.64
CA VAL A 537 17.07 -11.46 -17.75
C VAL A 537 17.86 -10.32 -18.43
N PRO A 538 19.19 -10.35 -18.47
CA PRO A 538 20.01 -9.24 -18.99
C PRO A 538 20.02 -9.16 -20.51
N ALA A 539 19.94 -10.32 -21.19
CA ALA A 539 19.94 -10.43 -22.64
C ALA A 539 18.87 -11.44 -23.05
N ALA A 540 18.14 -11.13 -24.13
CA ALA A 540 17.12 -12.03 -24.64
C ALA A 540 17.73 -13.41 -24.93
N GLY A 541 17.10 -14.45 -24.42
CA GLY A 541 17.71 -15.77 -24.42
C GLY A 541 16.78 -16.84 -23.90
N ASP A 542 17.16 -18.06 -24.21
CA ASP A 542 16.44 -19.24 -23.77
C ASP A 542 16.92 -19.67 -22.38
N GLN A 543 15.98 -19.85 -21.46
CA GLN A 543 16.25 -20.16 -20.06
C GLN A 543 15.73 -21.56 -19.75
N ARG A 544 16.59 -22.39 -19.13
CA ARG A 544 16.21 -23.66 -18.52
C ARG A 544 15.88 -23.42 -17.06
N ILE A 545 14.65 -23.73 -16.68
CA ILE A 545 14.15 -23.56 -15.32
C ILE A 545 13.87 -24.92 -14.72
N THR A 546 14.48 -25.20 -13.57
CA THR A 546 14.25 -26.42 -12.80
C THR A 546 13.67 -26.04 -11.44
N VAL A 547 12.48 -26.56 -11.15
CA VAL A 547 11.77 -26.32 -9.89
C VAL A 547 11.63 -27.64 -9.13
N THR A 548 12.20 -27.70 -7.93
CA THR A 548 11.98 -28.82 -7.00
C THR A 548 10.93 -28.42 -5.98
N LEU A 549 9.85 -29.19 -5.89
CA LEU A 549 8.72 -28.86 -5.01
C LEU A 549 8.02 -30.10 -4.44
N SER A 550 7.16 -29.87 -3.45
CA SER A 550 6.37 -30.88 -2.77
C SER A 550 4.90 -30.42 -2.66
N PRO A 551 3.94 -31.10 -3.32
CA PRO A 551 2.52 -30.87 -3.07
C PRO A 551 2.15 -31.40 -1.68
N LEU A 552 1.45 -30.58 -0.88
CA LEU A 552 1.11 -30.95 0.50
C LEU A 552 -0.32 -31.50 0.59
N PHE A 553 -0.49 -32.52 1.44
CA PHE A 553 -1.74 -33.18 1.84
C PHE A 553 -2.48 -33.99 0.76
N LYS A 554 -2.40 -33.59 -0.52
CA LYS A 554 -3.07 -34.24 -1.63
C LYS A 554 -2.32 -33.98 -2.94
N SER A 555 -2.62 -34.78 -3.95
CA SER A 555 -2.32 -34.45 -5.35
C SER A 555 -2.87 -33.07 -5.71
N ARG A 556 -2.10 -32.29 -6.45
CA ARG A 556 -2.42 -30.89 -6.75
C ARG A 556 -2.04 -30.51 -8.17
N ARG A 557 -2.86 -29.64 -8.75
CA ARG A 557 -2.60 -28.95 -10.00
C ARG A 557 -1.72 -27.74 -9.73
N LEU A 558 -0.76 -27.53 -10.63
CA LEU A 558 0.08 -26.35 -10.68
C LEU A 558 -0.05 -25.68 -12.04
N GLN A 559 -0.20 -24.36 -12.04
CA GLN A 559 -0.27 -23.53 -13.24
C GLN A 559 0.86 -22.50 -13.21
N LEU A 560 1.56 -22.34 -14.33
CA LEU A 560 2.60 -21.32 -14.51
C LEU A 560 2.13 -20.24 -15.47
N PHE A 561 2.11 -19.01 -14.98
CA PHE A 561 1.88 -17.83 -15.79
C PHE A 561 3.20 -17.09 -15.99
N ILE A 562 3.45 -16.66 -17.21
CA ILE A 562 4.61 -15.85 -17.60
C ILE A 562 4.07 -14.51 -18.06
N ASP A 563 4.43 -13.44 -17.35
CA ASP A 563 3.95 -12.08 -17.59
C ASP A 563 2.42 -11.98 -17.72
N GLY A 564 1.72 -12.75 -16.88
CA GLY A 564 0.25 -12.78 -16.81
C GLY A 564 -0.43 -13.76 -17.77
N THR A 565 0.32 -14.41 -18.67
CA THR A 565 -0.22 -15.42 -19.59
C THR A 565 0.03 -16.81 -19.06
N LEU A 566 -1.02 -17.63 -18.88
CA LEU A 566 -0.86 -19.05 -18.53
C LEU A 566 -0.12 -19.75 -19.66
N THR A 567 1.00 -20.41 -19.41
CA THR A 567 1.80 -21.07 -20.46
C THR A 567 1.91 -22.57 -20.26
N ARG A 568 1.83 -23.05 -19.01
CA ARG A 568 1.99 -24.46 -18.65
C ARG A 568 1.10 -24.82 -17.46
N ALA A 569 0.74 -26.08 -17.36
CA ALA A 569 0.12 -26.67 -16.18
C ALA A 569 0.63 -28.09 -15.95
N TRP A 570 0.60 -28.56 -14.71
CA TRP A 570 1.03 -29.90 -14.31
C TRP A 570 0.07 -30.51 -13.29
N GLN A 571 0.00 -31.84 -13.28
CA GLN A 571 -0.60 -32.62 -12.21
C GLN A 571 0.53 -33.17 -11.32
N LEU A 572 0.55 -32.77 -10.05
CA LEU A 572 1.60 -33.17 -9.10
C LEU A 572 1.04 -34.22 -8.16
N ASP A 573 1.60 -35.42 -8.24
CA ASP A 573 1.12 -36.59 -7.49
C ASP A 573 2.15 -37.13 -6.49
N SER A 574 3.44 -36.89 -6.73
CA SER A 574 4.51 -37.40 -5.86
C SER A 574 4.80 -36.45 -4.69
N PRO A 575 5.26 -36.95 -3.53
CA PRO A 575 5.67 -36.12 -2.39
C PRO A 575 6.82 -35.15 -2.69
N THR A 576 7.62 -35.43 -3.71
CA THR A 576 8.66 -34.53 -4.23
C THR A 576 8.69 -34.67 -5.75
N GLU A 577 8.56 -33.55 -6.44
CA GLU A 577 8.54 -33.44 -7.89
C GLU A 577 9.65 -32.49 -8.34
N SER A 578 10.27 -32.79 -9.48
CA SER A 578 11.28 -31.94 -10.11
C SER A 578 10.84 -31.60 -11.53
N LEU A 579 10.33 -30.38 -11.70
CA LEU A 579 9.83 -29.88 -12.97
C LEU A 579 10.94 -29.16 -13.72
N THR A 580 11.35 -29.66 -14.89
CA THR A 580 12.28 -28.97 -15.79
C THR A 580 11.54 -28.47 -17.02
N PHE A 581 11.67 -27.19 -17.34
CA PHE A 581 11.03 -26.59 -18.50
C PHE A 581 11.85 -25.43 -19.06
N TRP A 582 11.48 -24.99 -20.27
CA TRP A 582 12.20 -23.94 -21.00
C TRP A 582 11.32 -22.73 -21.29
N VAL A 583 11.92 -21.56 -21.29
CA VAL A 583 11.24 -20.31 -21.61
C VAL A 583 12.17 -19.42 -22.41
N ASN A 584 11.71 -18.97 -23.58
CA ASN A 584 12.37 -17.90 -24.30
C ASN A 584 11.93 -16.55 -23.72
N LEU A 585 12.87 -15.82 -23.11
CA LEU A 585 12.60 -14.53 -22.46
C LEU A 585 13.32 -13.40 -23.17
N ALA A 586 12.68 -12.24 -23.21
CA ALA A 586 13.32 -11.01 -23.66
C ALA A 586 14.30 -10.50 -22.59
N ALA A 587 15.08 -9.47 -22.92
CA ALA A 587 15.82 -8.75 -21.90
C ALA A 587 14.85 -7.94 -21.03
N GLY A 588 14.98 -8.03 -19.70
CA GLY A 588 14.22 -7.25 -18.73
C GLY A 588 13.67 -8.06 -17.55
N PHE A 589 12.73 -7.44 -16.82
CA PHE A 589 12.04 -8.07 -15.71
C PHE A 589 10.81 -8.86 -16.17
N HIS A 590 10.81 -10.14 -15.84
CA HIS A 590 9.72 -11.08 -16.07
C HIS A 590 9.10 -11.52 -14.75
N THR A 591 7.83 -11.92 -14.80
CA THR A 591 7.11 -12.46 -13.64
C THR A 591 6.69 -13.90 -13.92
N LEU A 592 7.21 -14.83 -13.14
CA LEU A 592 6.80 -16.23 -13.13
C LEU A 592 5.81 -16.42 -11.98
N ARG A 593 4.53 -16.55 -12.28
CA ARG A 593 3.50 -16.76 -11.27
C ARG A 593 3.10 -18.23 -11.23
N PHE A 594 3.33 -18.86 -10.08
CA PHE A 594 2.87 -20.21 -9.79
C PHE A 594 1.53 -20.13 -9.06
N ALA A 595 0.52 -20.85 -9.54
CA ALA A 595 -0.80 -20.90 -8.92
C ALA A 595 -1.33 -22.32 -8.83
N THR A 596 -2.02 -22.63 -7.73
CA THR A 596 -2.73 -23.89 -7.55
C THR A 596 -4.24 -23.64 -7.53
N PRO A 597 -4.99 -24.11 -8.54
CA PRO A 597 -6.44 -23.93 -8.58
C PRO A 597 -7.19 -24.76 -7.51
N ASP A 598 -6.50 -25.63 -6.77
CA ASP A 598 -7.10 -26.53 -5.77
C ASP A 598 -7.22 -25.92 -4.37
N GLY A 599 -6.83 -24.65 -4.22
CA GLY A 599 -6.81 -23.92 -2.94
C GLY A 599 -5.68 -24.38 -2.01
N CYS A 600 -5.64 -23.81 -0.81
CA CYS A 600 -4.71 -24.21 0.25
C CYS A 600 -5.42 -24.94 1.39
N VAL A 601 -4.65 -25.58 2.27
CA VAL A 601 -5.14 -26.26 3.48
C VAL A 601 -4.67 -25.46 4.70
N GLU A 602 -5.60 -25.14 5.59
CA GLU A 602 -5.28 -24.48 6.86
C GLU A 602 -4.63 -25.47 7.83
N VAL A 603 -3.45 -25.12 8.34
CA VAL A 603 -2.72 -25.89 9.35
C VAL A 603 -2.47 -25.07 10.61
N PRO A 604 -2.67 -25.65 11.81
CA PRO A 604 -2.48 -24.94 13.07
C PRO A 604 -1.03 -25.00 13.57
N ILE A 605 -0.06 -25.34 12.72
CA ILE A 605 1.36 -25.47 13.06
C ILE A 605 2.22 -24.73 12.03
N PRO A 606 3.45 -24.32 12.38
CA PRO A 606 4.40 -23.75 11.41
C PRO A 606 4.59 -24.67 10.20
N PRO A 607 4.50 -24.17 8.95
CA PRO A 607 4.61 -25.00 7.74
C PRO A 607 5.89 -25.84 7.67
N MET A 608 7.02 -25.33 8.18
CA MET A 608 8.30 -26.06 8.27
C MET A 608 8.21 -27.44 8.93
N CYS A 609 7.21 -27.65 9.79
CA CYS A 609 6.97 -28.92 10.48
C CYS A 609 6.31 -29.98 9.58
N LEU A 610 5.99 -29.65 8.32
CA LEU A 610 5.29 -30.53 7.38
C LEU A 610 6.21 -31.39 6.50
N LEU A 611 7.48 -30.99 6.30
CA LEU A 611 8.38 -31.64 5.32
C LEU A 611 9.34 -32.67 5.91
N ASN A 612 9.75 -32.56 7.19
CA ASN A 612 10.50 -33.61 7.88
C ASN A 612 10.69 -33.41 9.40
N ASN A 613 11.00 -34.51 10.11
CA ASN A 613 11.21 -34.60 11.57
C ASN A 613 12.52 -33.98 12.09
N THR A 614 13.27 -33.25 11.27
CA THR A 614 14.53 -32.60 11.66
C THR A 614 14.32 -31.28 12.40
N THR A 615 13.13 -30.71 12.30
CA THR A 615 12.76 -29.50 13.05
C THR A 615 12.61 -29.85 14.53
N PRO A 616 13.30 -29.13 15.45
CA PRO A 616 13.15 -29.34 16.88
C PRO A 616 11.69 -29.25 17.35
N ALA A 617 11.23 -30.21 18.16
CA ALA A 617 9.82 -30.31 18.57
C ALA A 617 9.32 -29.10 19.35
N ASP A 618 10.21 -28.36 20.01
CA ASP A 618 9.94 -27.09 20.70
C ASP A 618 9.60 -25.94 19.74
N GLN A 619 9.93 -26.06 18.45
CA GLN A 619 9.58 -25.10 17.41
C GLN A 619 8.30 -25.45 16.65
N CYS A 620 7.77 -26.66 16.83
CA CYS A 620 6.54 -27.15 16.17
C CYS A 620 5.30 -27.05 17.08
N GLY A 621 5.17 -25.93 17.80
CA GLY A 621 4.00 -25.63 18.62
C GLY A 621 2.76 -25.26 17.79
N LEU A 622 1.59 -25.27 18.44
CA LEU A 622 0.37 -24.72 17.84
C LEU A 622 0.50 -23.21 17.64
N LEU A 623 0.10 -22.73 16.47
CA LEU A 623 0.02 -21.31 16.15
C LEU A 623 -1.25 -20.69 16.73
N ASP A 624 -1.18 -19.41 17.11
CA ASP A 624 -2.34 -18.62 17.57
C ASP A 624 -3.43 -18.47 16.48
N ALA A 625 -3.05 -18.60 15.21
CA ALA A 625 -3.95 -18.64 14.07
C ALA A 625 -3.44 -19.64 13.02
N PRO A 626 -4.33 -20.43 12.38
CA PRO A 626 -3.91 -21.38 11.35
C PRO A 626 -3.38 -20.65 10.11
N VAL A 627 -2.42 -21.29 9.44
CA VAL A 627 -1.77 -20.77 8.23
C VAL A 627 -2.22 -21.63 7.05
N CYS A 628 -2.58 -20.99 5.94
CA CYS A 628 -3.05 -21.71 4.76
C CYS A 628 -1.88 -22.02 3.82
N VAL A 629 -1.61 -23.31 3.56
CA VAL A 629 -0.46 -23.78 2.77
C VAL A 629 -0.88 -24.86 1.76
N SER A 630 -0.27 -24.87 0.58
CA SER A 630 -0.55 -25.85 -0.48
C SER A 630 0.67 -26.63 -0.94
N MET A 631 1.82 -25.97 -1.08
CA MET A 631 3.04 -26.56 -1.63
C MET A 631 4.27 -25.97 -0.95
N ALA A 632 5.35 -26.73 -0.96
CA ALA A 632 6.68 -26.26 -0.60
C ALA A 632 7.60 -26.31 -1.82
N PHE A 633 8.33 -25.24 -2.08
CA PHE A 633 9.34 -25.14 -3.13
C PHE A 633 10.70 -25.27 -2.45
N ALA A 634 11.39 -26.38 -2.70
CA ALA A 634 12.70 -26.64 -2.13
C ALA A 634 13.81 -25.88 -2.88
N ASP A 635 13.67 -25.73 -4.19
CA ASP A 635 14.68 -25.09 -5.03
C ASP A 635 14.08 -24.58 -6.35
N ILE A 636 14.58 -23.45 -6.84
CA ILE A 636 14.27 -22.91 -8.17
C ILE A 636 15.59 -22.50 -8.81
N ARG A 637 16.03 -23.27 -9.81
CA ARG A 637 17.25 -22.98 -10.58
C ARG A 637 16.89 -22.46 -11.95
N ILE A 638 17.61 -21.42 -12.36
CA ILE A 638 17.47 -20.81 -13.68
C ILE A 638 18.87 -20.71 -14.27
N GLU A 639 19.06 -21.34 -15.40
CA GLU A 639 20.33 -21.41 -16.10
C GLU A 639 20.08 -21.16 -17.59
N PRO A 640 20.95 -20.45 -18.30
CA PRO A 640 20.78 -20.32 -19.74
C PRO A 640 20.92 -21.66 -20.44
N GLU A 641 20.04 -21.88 -21.41
CA GLU A 641 20.01 -23.14 -22.13
C GLU A 641 21.15 -23.19 -23.16
N THR A 642 22.06 -24.14 -22.99
CA THR A 642 23.26 -24.29 -23.81
C THR A 642 23.29 -25.60 -24.61
N VAL A 643 22.37 -26.53 -24.33
CA VAL A 643 22.33 -27.88 -24.90
C VAL A 643 21.24 -27.99 -25.97
N MET A 644 20.03 -27.49 -25.69
CA MET A 644 18.88 -27.53 -26.59
C MET A 644 18.52 -26.13 -27.10
N ALA A 645 19.15 -25.72 -28.19
CA ALA A 645 18.84 -24.43 -28.81
C ALA A 645 17.39 -24.37 -29.32
N TYR A 646 16.69 -23.27 -29.02
CA TYR A 646 15.38 -22.98 -29.57
C TYR A 646 15.45 -22.80 -31.10
N GLN A 647 14.61 -23.57 -31.81
CA GLN A 647 14.47 -23.51 -33.26
C GLN A 647 13.09 -22.94 -33.59
N ALA A 648 13.06 -21.72 -34.12
CA ALA A 648 11.83 -21.11 -34.61
C ALA A 648 11.29 -21.91 -35.80
N LEU A 649 10.08 -22.43 -35.68
CA LEU A 649 9.44 -23.28 -36.67
C LEU A 649 7.95 -22.90 -36.80
N PRO A 650 7.66 -21.73 -37.40
CA PRO A 650 6.31 -21.23 -37.54
C PRO A 650 5.52 -22.08 -38.54
N VAL A 651 4.65 -22.97 -38.05
CA VAL A 651 3.78 -23.82 -38.87
C VAL A 651 2.36 -23.66 -38.40
N GLN A 652 1.46 -23.31 -39.33
CA GLN A 652 0.04 -23.12 -39.04
C GLN A 652 -0.71 -24.43 -39.17
N LEU A 653 -1.69 -24.62 -38.29
CA LEU A 653 -2.63 -25.72 -38.28
C LEU A 653 -4.05 -25.17 -38.23
N GLN A 654 -5.00 -26.05 -38.52
CA GLN A 654 -6.43 -25.77 -38.45
C GLN A 654 -6.84 -25.11 -37.12
N TYR A 655 -7.84 -24.22 -37.18
CA TYR A 655 -8.38 -23.47 -36.04
C TYR A 655 -7.39 -22.50 -35.39
N GLY A 656 -6.52 -21.89 -36.20
CA GLY A 656 -5.59 -20.85 -35.75
C GLY A 656 -4.54 -21.33 -34.74
N LEU A 657 -4.29 -22.63 -34.67
CA LEU A 657 -3.22 -23.19 -33.85
C LEU A 657 -1.90 -23.17 -34.63
N ALA A 658 -0.84 -22.63 -34.05
CA ALA A 658 0.46 -22.54 -34.70
C ALA A 658 1.55 -23.15 -33.82
N LEU A 659 2.40 -24.00 -34.38
CA LEU A 659 3.71 -24.27 -33.80
C LEU A 659 4.56 -23.02 -33.99
N ARG A 660 5.21 -22.54 -32.92
CA ARG A 660 6.10 -21.37 -32.94
C ARG A 660 7.56 -21.78 -33.00
N GLY A 661 7.90 -22.85 -32.30
CA GLY A 661 9.25 -23.41 -32.29
C GLY A 661 9.38 -24.62 -31.37
N VAL A 662 10.55 -25.22 -31.42
CA VAL A 662 10.88 -26.45 -30.68
C VAL A 662 12.28 -26.38 -30.08
N ARG A 663 12.49 -27.15 -29.01
CA ARG A 663 13.81 -27.45 -28.42
C ARG A 663 13.97 -28.95 -28.40
N VAL A 664 14.98 -29.44 -29.12
CA VAL A 664 15.27 -30.87 -29.22
C VAL A 664 16.75 -31.08 -29.54
N GLN A 665 17.35 -32.11 -28.93
CA GLN A 665 18.71 -32.54 -29.27
C GLN A 665 18.71 -33.27 -30.61
N ASN A 666 19.66 -32.95 -31.49
CA ASN A 666 19.81 -33.63 -32.78
C ASN A 666 20.61 -34.95 -32.69
N LYS A 667 21.10 -35.30 -31.49
CA LYS A 667 21.81 -36.54 -31.17
C LYS A 667 21.32 -37.07 -29.83
N ALA A 668 21.08 -38.37 -29.75
CA ALA A 668 20.73 -39.05 -28.50
C ALA A 668 21.35 -40.44 -28.44
N GLN A 669 21.32 -41.05 -27.26
CA GLN A 669 21.75 -42.43 -27.06
C GLN A 669 20.53 -43.35 -26.94
N ALA A 670 20.61 -44.54 -27.54
CA ALA A 670 19.57 -45.56 -27.37
C ALA A 670 19.39 -45.91 -25.88
N GLY A 671 18.15 -46.07 -25.43
CA GLY A 671 17.84 -46.34 -24.03
C GLY A 671 17.82 -45.11 -23.10
N VAL A 672 18.20 -43.92 -23.59
CA VAL A 672 18.12 -42.67 -22.83
C VAL A 672 16.89 -41.88 -23.32
N PRO A 673 15.98 -41.44 -22.43
CA PRO A 673 14.82 -40.66 -22.84
C PRO A 673 15.20 -39.37 -23.57
N LEU A 674 14.51 -39.07 -24.67
CA LEU A 674 14.66 -37.83 -25.42
C LEU A 674 13.62 -36.82 -24.95
N ILE A 675 14.09 -35.66 -24.49
CA ILE A 675 13.23 -34.54 -24.10
C ILE A 675 13.02 -33.61 -25.30
N ILE A 676 11.76 -33.24 -25.53
CA ILE A 676 11.35 -32.31 -26.57
C ILE A 676 10.44 -31.27 -25.93
N ASP A 677 10.74 -29.99 -26.11
CA ASP A 677 9.88 -28.89 -25.68
C ASP A 677 9.31 -28.18 -26.90
N THR A 678 8.00 -27.95 -26.90
CA THR A 678 7.28 -27.33 -28.02
C THR A 678 6.55 -26.09 -27.56
N GLU A 679 6.56 -25.04 -28.39
CA GLU A 679 5.85 -23.79 -28.14
C GLU A 679 4.75 -23.58 -29.18
N TRP A 680 3.53 -23.31 -28.72
CA TRP A 680 2.34 -23.17 -29.52
C TRP A 680 1.64 -21.85 -29.26
N LEU A 681 0.92 -21.35 -30.27
CA LEU A 681 0.03 -20.20 -30.16
C LEU A 681 -1.31 -20.53 -30.79
N ALA A 682 -2.39 -20.47 -30.02
CA ALA A 682 -3.75 -20.50 -30.54
C ALA A 682 -4.29 -19.07 -30.68
N THR A 683 -4.62 -18.67 -31.90
CA THR A 683 -5.24 -17.37 -32.21
C THR A 683 -6.75 -17.43 -32.33
N GLU A 684 -7.33 -18.64 -32.27
CA GLU A 684 -8.77 -18.89 -32.28
C GLU A 684 -9.14 -19.93 -31.22
N LYS A 685 -10.44 -20.05 -30.94
CA LYS A 685 -10.94 -21.05 -30.00
C LYS A 685 -10.99 -22.42 -30.67
N LEU A 686 -10.27 -23.40 -30.12
CA LEU A 686 -10.35 -24.78 -30.58
C LEU A 686 -11.73 -25.39 -30.23
N PRO A 687 -12.40 -26.10 -31.17
CA PRO A 687 -13.77 -26.59 -30.99
C PRO A 687 -13.89 -27.85 -30.14
N GLY A 688 -12.80 -28.34 -29.55
CA GLY A 688 -12.76 -29.59 -28.79
C GLY A 688 -11.45 -29.73 -28.03
N ASP A 689 -11.31 -30.84 -27.33
CA ASP A 689 -10.10 -31.19 -26.58
C ASP A 689 -9.15 -31.98 -27.50
N TYR A 690 -7.98 -31.39 -27.73
CA TYR A 690 -6.95 -31.94 -28.60
C TYR A 690 -5.76 -32.42 -27.78
N HIS A 691 -5.13 -33.48 -28.29
CA HIS A 691 -3.96 -34.13 -27.75
C HIS A 691 -2.75 -33.81 -28.64
N LEU A 692 -1.62 -33.47 -28.03
CA LEU A 692 -0.34 -33.35 -28.72
C LEU A 692 0.22 -34.75 -28.92
N PHE A 693 0.66 -35.06 -30.14
CA PHE A 693 1.50 -36.21 -30.40
C PHE A 693 2.90 -35.77 -30.85
N ILE A 694 3.90 -36.57 -30.51
CA ILE A 694 5.23 -36.52 -31.13
C ILE A 694 5.63 -37.94 -31.53
N HIS A 695 5.98 -38.15 -32.79
CA HIS A 695 6.39 -39.43 -33.34
C HIS A 695 7.86 -39.41 -33.72
N LEU A 696 8.57 -40.50 -33.41
CA LEU A 696 9.89 -40.79 -33.94
C LEU A 696 9.77 -41.90 -34.99
N LEU A 697 10.11 -41.60 -36.24
CA LEU A 697 10.04 -42.53 -37.36
C LEU A 697 11.44 -42.90 -37.87
N ASP A 698 11.60 -44.12 -38.39
CA ASP A 698 12.80 -44.52 -39.15
C ASP A 698 12.78 -44.03 -40.60
N ASP A 699 13.81 -44.39 -41.37
CA ASP A 699 14.00 -43.98 -42.77
C ASP A 699 12.99 -44.56 -43.75
N VAL A 700 12.26 -45.62 -43.36
CA VAL A 700 11.16 -46.22 -44.13
C VAL A 700 9.79 -45.80 -43.60
N GLY A 701 9.73 -44.93 -42.60
CA GLY A 701 8.50 -44.36 -42.03
C GLY A 701 7.84 -45.21 -40.94
N THR A 702 8.53 -46.23 -40.41
CA THR A 702 8.06 -47.04 -39.28
C THR A 702 8.17 -46.25 -37.99
N MET A 703 7.11 -46.24 -37.19
CA MET A 703 7.11 -45.62 -35.87
C MET A 703 7.96 -46.44 -34.89
N ILE A 704 8.99 -45.80 -34.34
CA ILE A 704 9.90 -46.39 -33.34
C ILE A 704 9.37 -46.18 -31.93
N THR A 705 8.94 -44.95 -31.64
CA THR A 705 8.36 -44.56 -30.36
C THR A 705 7.50 -43.31 -30.57
N GLN A 706 6.62 -43.03 -29.63
CA GLN A 706 5.72 -41.89 -29.67
C GLN A 706 5.43 -41.35 -28.28
N TYR A 707 5.01 -40.09 -28.24
CA TYR A 707 4.43 -39.41 -27.11
C TYR A 707 3.02 -38.99 -27.50
N ASP A 708 2.06 -39.23 -26.61
CA ASP A 708 0.67 -38.80 -26.74
C ASP A 708 0.24 -38.15 -25.41
N GLY A 709 -0.03 -36.85 -25.42
CA GLY A 709 -0.31 -36.09 -24.21
C GLY A 709 -1.46 -35.10 -24.33
N VAL A 710 -2.27 -35.01 -23.29
CA VAL A 710 -3.27 -33.94 -23.12
C VAL A 710 -2.56 -32.71 -22.53
N PRO A 711 -2.90 -31.49 -22.97
CA PRO A 711 -2.35 -30.27 -22.37
C PRO A 711 -2.42 -30.26 -20.85
N GLY A 712 -1.25 -30.09 -20.24
CA GLY A 712 -1.06 -30.00 -18.81
C GLY A 712 -1.52 -31.24 -18.06
N GLU A 713 -1.30 -32.42 -18.63
CA GLU A 713 -1.65 -33.71 -18.01
C GLU A 713 -3.15 -33.78 -17.67
N ALA A 714 -3.97 -33.31 -18.60
CA ALA A 714 -5.44 -33.20 -18.49
C ALA A 714 -5.96 -32.17 -17.48
N THR A 715 -5.08 -31.35 -16.89
CA THR A 715 -5.49 -30.30 -15.94
C THR A 715 -5.97 -29.03 -16.64
N TYR A 716 -5.61 -28.82 -17.91
CA TYR A 716 -5.95 -27.62 -18.67
C TYR A 716 -6.21 -27.89 -20.17
N PRO A 717 -7.34 -28.53 -20.51
CA PRO A 717 -7.63 -28.97 -21.88
C PRO A 717 -7.82 -27.79 -22.85
N THR A 718 -7.68 -28.03 -24.17
CA THR A 718 -7.70 -26.96 -25.19
C THR A 718 -9.01 -26.19 -25.25
N THR A 719 -10.14 -26.77 -24.82
CA THR A 719 -11.40 -26.02 -24.68
C THR A 719 -11.38 -24.95 -23.58
N GLN A 720 -10.42 -24.97 -22.66
CA GLN A 720 -10.24 -23.92 -21.64
C GLN A 720 -9.30 -22.80 -22.08
N TRP A 721 -8.56 -22.99 -23.17
CA TRP A 721 -7.58 -22.01 -23.65
C TRP A 721 -8.21 -20.65 -23.94
N ALA A 722 -7.52 -19.58 -23.54
CA ALA A 722 -7.88 -18.21 -23.88
C ALA A 722 -7.63 -17.94 -25.37
N VAL A 723 -8.02 -16.76 -25.86
CA VAL A 723 -7.69 -16.33 -27.22
C VAL A 723 -7.16 -14.89 -27.16
N PRO A 724 -5.87 -14.65 -27.51
CA PRO A 724 -4.87 -15.66 -27.87
C PRO A 724 -4.40 -16.50 -26.66
N GLN A 725 -3.92 -17.72 -26.90
CA GLN A 725 -3.28 -18.58 -25.89
C GLN A 725 -1.90 -19.01 -26.35
N ALA A 726 -0.87 -18.61 -25.59
CA ALA A 726 0.46 -19.24 -25.69
C ALA A 726 0.47 -20.52 -24.86
N TRP A 727 1.03 -21.61 -25.38
CA TRP A 727 1.11 -22.88 -24.66
C TRP A 727 2.45 -23.56 -24.91
N SER A 728 3.11 -24.03 -23.86
CA SER A 728 4.33 -24.81 -23.97
C SER A 728 4.12 -26.20 -23.40
N GLN A 729 4.66 -27.21 -24.08
CA GLN A 729 4.55 -28.60 -23.65
C GLN A 729 5.90 -29.29 -23.74
N THR A 730 6.32 -29.88 -22.63
CA THR A 730 7.45 -30.81 -22.58
C THR A 730 6.94 -32.22 -22.80
N ALA A 731 7.59 -32.94 -23.70
CA ALA A 731 7.31 -34.32 -24.04
C ALA A 731 8.59 -35.15 -23.84
N THR A 732 8.42 -36.33 -23.26
CA THR A 732 9.51 -37.28 -23.05
C THR A 732 9.24 -38.50 -23.91
N LEU A 733 10.15 -38.81 -24.83
CA LEU A 733 10.12 -40.00 -25.67
C LEU A 733 11.08 -41.04 -25.11
N ASP A 734 10.54 -42.18 -24.69
CA ASP A 734 11.36 -43.33 -24.30
C ASP A 734 11.97 -43.96 -25.55
N LEU A 735 13.29 -43.81 -25.70
CA LEU A 735 14.04 -44.39 -26.81
C LEU A 735 14.37 -45.86 -26.50
N PRO A 736 13.95 -46.82 -27.34
CA PRO A 736 14.29 -48.22 -27.12
C PRO A 736 15.80 -48.45 -27.09
N ALA A 737 16.30 -49.23 -26.12
CA ALA A 737 17.71 -49.61 -26.04
C ALA A 737 18.19 -50.43 -27.26
N THR A 738 17.25 -51.00 -28.03
CA THR A 738 17.50 -51.78 -29.25
C THR A 738 17.57 -50.94 -30.53
N MET A 739 17.49 -49.61 -30.44
CA MET A 739 17.62 -48.73 -31.60
C MET A 739 18.97 -48.93 -32.27
N LYS A 740 18.97 -48.97 -33.61
CA LYS A 740 20.19 -49.09 -34.40
C LYS A 740 20.82 -47.70 -34.60
N PRO A 741 22.15 -47.61 -34.75
CA PRO A 741 22.79 -46.39 -35.21
C PRO A 741 22.18 -45.95 -36.55
N GLY A 742 21.84 -44.67 -36.66
CA GLY A 742 21.10 -44.17 -37.82
C GLY A 742 20.45 -42.82 -37.60
N ARG A 743 19.83 -42.33 -38.67
CA ARG A 743 19.07 -41.07 -38.67
C ARG A 743 17.58 -41.38 -38.64
N TYR A 744 16.89 -40.74 -37.70
CA TYR A 744 15.45 -40.85 -37.46
C TYR A 744 14.80 -39.49 -37.66
N GLU A 745 13.50 -39.49 -37.91
CA GLU A 745 12.70 -38.29 -38.21
C GLU A 745 11.68 -38.02 -37.11
N LEU A 746 11.63 -36.78 -36.63
CA LEU A 746 10.70 -36.35 -35.60
C LEU A 746 9.55 -35.55 -36.21
N TYR A 747 8.34 -35.90 -35.80
CA TYR A 747 7.11 -35.24 -36.23
C TYR A 747 6.24 -34.89 -35.04
N ALA A 748 5.62 -33.71 -35.07
CA ALA A 748 4.61 -33.30 -34.09
C ALA A 748 3.27 -33.00 -34.76
N GLY A 749 2.21 -32.99 -33.98
CA GLY A 749 0.90 -32.53 -34.42
C GLY A 749 -0.14 -32.70 -33.34
N TRP A 750 -1.38 -32.35 -33.66
CA TRP A 750 -2.49 -32.44 -32.72
C TRP A 750 -3.60 -33.31 -33.29
N TYR A 751 -4.29 -34.05 -32.44
CA TYR A 751 -5.43 -34.86 -32.82
C TYR A 751 -6.53 -34.80 -31.78
N ARG A 752 -7.75 -35.16 -32.19
CA ARG A 752 -8.90 -35.27 -31.30
C ARG A 752 -9.10 -36.72 -30.88
N TYR A 753 -9.33 -36.96 -29.59
CA TYR A 753 -9.70 -38.26 -29.05
C TYR A 753 -11.21 -38.28 -28.70
N PRO A 754 -11.95 -39.39 -28.95
CA PRO A 754 -11.49 -40.69 -29.44
C PRO A 754 -11.44 -40.83 -30.97
N GLU A 755 -11.77 -39.79 -31.75
CA GLU A 755 -11.89 -39.91 -33.21
C GLU A 755 -10.56 -40.14 -33.94
N LEU A 756 -9.43 -39.88 -33.28
CA LEU A 756 -8.06 -39.94 -33.81
C LEU A 756 -7.84 -39.06 -35.05
N THR A 757 -8.68 -38.04 -35.24
CA THR A 757 -8.58 -37.10 -36.35
C THR A 757 -7.52 -36.05 -36.06
N ARG A 758 -6.49 -35.98 -36.90
CA ARG A 758 -5.43 -34.96 -36.82
C ARG A 758 -5.92 -33.61 -37.33
N LEU A 759 -5.45 -32.53 -36.71
CA LEU A 759 -5.62 -31.18 -37.25
C LEU A 759 -4.87 -31.03 -38.56
N THR A 760 -5.51 -30.38 -39.53
CA THR A 760 -4.86 -30.10 -40.82
C THR A 760 -3.65 -29.19 -40.62
N VAL A 761 -2.52 -29.51 -41.25
CA VAL A 761 -1.32 -28.68 -41.32
C VAL A 761 -1.41 -27.82 -42.58
N ASP A 762 -1.28 -26.50 -42.43
CA ASP A 762 -1.28 -25.59 -43.56
C ASP A 762 0.10 -25.58 -44.24
N GLY A 763 0.11 -25.73 -45.56
CA GLY A 763 1.32 -25.74 -46.39
C GLY A 763 1.68 -27.12 -46.96
N ASP A 764 2.83 -27.20 -47.62
CA ASP A 764 3.33 -28.37 -48.35
C ASP A 764 4.65 -28.93 -47.77
N GLY A 765 4.95 -28.57 -46.52
CA GLY A 765 6.12 -29.06 -45.79
C GLY A 765 6.17 -30.58 -45.66
N LYS A 766 7.36 -31.12 -45.39
CA LYS A 766 7.55 -32.56 -45.20
C LYS A 766 6.60 -33.11 -44.13
N GLY A 767 5.76 -34.08 -44.51
CA GLY A 767 4.76 -34.68 -43.63
C GLY A 767 3.39 -33.99 -43.62
N ALA A 768 3.23 -32.80 -44.21
CA ALA A 768 1.98 -32.03 -44.18
C ALA A 768 0.80 -32.77 -44.83
N ALA A 769 1.04 -33.51 -45.93
CA ALA A 769 0.01 -34.35 -46.57
C ALA A 769 -0.55 -35.44 -45.63
N SER A 770 0.22 -35.84 -44.61
CA SER A 770 -0.18 -36.79 -43.56
C SER A 770 -0.57 -36.10 -42.25
N GLN A 771 -0.74 -34.77 -42.28
CA GLN A 771 -1.04 -33.92 -41.13
C GLN A 771 0.01 -34.02 -40.03
N LEU A 772 1.28 -34.09 -40.45
CA LEU A 772 2.46 -34.15 -39.57
C LEU A 772 3.31 -32.90 -39.78
N VAL A 773 3.77 -32.28 -38.70
CA VAL A 773 4.74 -31.19 -38.72
C VAL A 773 6.13 -31.78 -38.49
N PHE A 774 7.01 -31.74 -39.50
CA PHE A 774 8.40 -32.19 -39.32
C PHE A 774 9.16 -31.23 -38.41
N ILE A 775 9.66 -31.72 -37.27
CA ILE A 775 10.33 -30.91 -36.24
C ILE A 775 11.84 -31.14 -36.15
N GLY A 776 12.39 -32.09 -36.90
CA GLY A 776 13.85 -32.27 -37.00
C GLY A 776 14.29 -33.72 -37.21
N TYR A 777 15.62 -33.89 -37.30
CA TYR A 777 16.26 -35.21 -37.34
C TYR A 777 16.90 -35.54 -35.99
N LEU A 778 16.84 -36.81 -35.62
CA LEU A 778 17.58 -37.38 -34.49
C LEU A 778 18.62 -38.37 -35.00
N VAL A 779 19.87 -38.25 -34.56
CA VAL A 779 20.94 -39.19 -34.89
C VAL A 779 21.28 -40.05 -33.67
N ILE A 780 21.19 -41.36 -33.82
CA ILE A 780 21.76 -42.33 -32.88
C ILE A 780 23.15 -42.72 -33.39
N PRO A 781 24.23 -42.46 -32.62
CA PRO A 781 25.61 -42.65 -33.06
C PRO A 781 26.03 -44.11 -33.21
#